data_AF-A0AAJ6P8H5-F1
#
_entry.id   AF-A0AAJ6P8H5-F1
#
_cell.length_a   1.000
_cell.length_b   1.000
_cell.length_c   1.000
_cell.angle_alpha   90.00
_cell.angle_beta   90.00
_cell.angle_gamma   90.00
#
_symmetry.space_group_name_H-M   'P 1'
#
loop_
_entity.id
_entity.type
_entity.pdbx_description
1 polymer ?
#
loop_
_entity_poly.entity_id
_entity_poly.type
_entity_poly.pdbx_seq_one_letter_code
_entity_poly.pdbx_strand_id
1 'polypeptide(L)'
;MPNYSETLGMMEISIQANDSSQLWFPVIGEETQALLNHLGLPDEESRTRIQNEAIEVIRRCVPPVSLSGSKTGLVTGYVQSGKTMSFTTVAALACDNGYRMVIVIGGTKTNLFKQSNDRLKKDLRLDTRSDRKWKYFENPRGDKRQNIQSTLDTWHDPSVPEDERQIALLTVMKQSDHLQHLNKLLGNMNLEGVPVLIIDDEADQAGLNNKVNQGAMSTIYRHLIELRQLLPHHSFLQYTATPQAPLLINIVDVLSPDFAEVLTPGTDYSGGKEFFLDNPILIKTIPSYEIPTQDNQIIDPPETFLFAMMLFYLGVAAGYLRDKGRGNRSMMVHPSQKIAPHGEYFFWARQINNQWKKTLDANDPARINLLASFNKAYQDLVKTVTDLPSFDELVKVLPRAINQTNIQQVNTAGGKTPTIDWKNEYAHILVGGQAMDRGFTVEGLTVTYMPRDAGVGNADTIQQRARFFGYKRSYLGYCRVFLEQDVKDAFTTYVEHEEYIRQQLKTYRGKPLSEWKRAFFLDNPLSSPTRGNVLDLPLLRGGFGSDWYVPNYPHDSDEDVINKNQVVVDTFWSQLTALNEKNFGKISVNKHLFATDISLRDTFEQLIIKFRTTHPSDSQRFTGLMLQVQRYLEKNPDELCDIYLMDKGNLRLRTITKNKGTLNLFQGRNSKDPDKYPGDQKIRVEDKITIQIHKLNLYVEAEGRDIANMSVIAIWVPQKMDCQWISQNQGNVV
;
A
#
# COMPACT_ATOMS: atom_id res chain seq x y z
N MET A 1 48.82 -59.04 -7.62
CA MET A 1 48.23 -57.87 -6.95
C MET A 1 47.26 -57.23 -7.93
N PRO A 2 45.96 -57.14 -7.63
CA PRO A 2 44.94 -56.91 -8.66
C PRO A 2 44.73 -55.42 -8.98
N ASN A 3 44.33 -55.19 -10.23
CA ASN A 3 44.00 -53.94 -10.89
C ASN A 3 42.88 -53.15 -10.20
N TYR A 4 43.04 -51.82 -10.11
CA TYR A 4 41.94 -50.87 -9.86
C TYR A 4 41.56 -50.18 -11.17
N SER A 5 40.40 -50.57 -11.68
CA SER A 5 39.56 -49.76 -12.56
C SER A 5 38.59 -48.97 -11.67
N GLU A 6 38.66 -47.64 -11.67
CA GLU A 6 37.55 -46.81 -11.19
C GLU A 6 37.21 -45.74 -12.22
N THR A 7 35.93 -45.77 -12.55
CA THR A 7 35.19 -45.17 -13.64
C THR A 7 34.81 -43.73 -13.33
N LEU A 8 34.80 -42.90 -14.37
CA LEU A 8 34.10 -41.61 -14.43
C LEU A 8 32.66 -41.74 -13.91
N GLY A 9 32.36 -41.05 -12.81
CA GLY A 9 31.00 -40.76 -12.39
C GLY A 9 30.53 -39.44 -12.98
N MET A 10 29.85 -39.51 -14.13
CA MET A 10 28.93 -38.45 -14.54
C MET A 10 27.82 -38.35 -13.50
N MET A 11 27.76 -37.24 -12.77
CA MET A 11 26.63 -36.92 -11.91
C MET A 11 25.50 -36.37 -12.81
N GLU A 12 24.72 -37.29 -13.40
CA GLU A 12 23.43 -36.96 -13.99
C GLU A 12 22.51 -36.43 -12.88
N ILE A 13 22.28 -35.11 -12.88
CA ILE A 13 21.22 -34.52 -12.08
C ILE A 13 19.90 -34.86 -12.77
N SER A 14 19.27 -35.94 -12.32
CA SER A 14 17.89 -36.28 -12.70
C SER A 14 16.95 -35.24 -12.09
N ILE A 15 16.65 -34.17 -12.84
CA ILE A 15 15.55 -33.27 -12.50
C ILE A 15 14.26 -33.98 -12.93
N GLN A 16 13.65 -34.69 -11.98
CA GLN A 16 12.23 -35.03 -12.09
C GLN A 16 11.44 -33.72 -12.01
N ALA A 17 10.76 -33.38 -13.10
CA ALA A 17 9.77 -32.33 -13.13
C ALA A 17 8.60 -32.72 -12.20
N ASN A 18 8.53 -32.11 -11.02
CA ASN A 18 7.33 -31.93 -10.19
C ASN A 18 7.68 -31.15 -8.91
N ASP A 19 7.69 -29.81 -8.97
CA ASP A 19 7.03 -28.90 -8.02
C ASP A 19 7.40 -27.44 -8.36
N SER A 20 6.42 -26.58 -8.63
CA SER A 20 6.64 -25.15 -8.87
C SER A 20 6.93 -24.34 -7.59
N SER A 21 7.40 -24.99 -6.53
CA SER A 21 7.47 -24.49 -5.15
C SER A 21 8.89 -24.24 -4.61
N GLN A 22 9.95 -24.66 -5.31
CA GLN A 22 11.33 -24.42 -4.85
C GLN A 22 11.86 -23.04 -5.26
N LEU A 23 12.02 -22.17 -4.26
CA LEU A 23 12.77 -20.92 -4.38
C LEU A 23 14.26 -21.23 -4.57
N TRP A 24 14.94 -20.48 -5.44
CA TRP A 24 16.38 -20.64 -5.64
C TRP A 24 17.16 -19.87 -4.56
N PHE A 25 18.40 -20.28 -4.28
CA PHE A 25 19.22 -19.65 -3.24
C PHE A 25 20.22 -18.67 -3.85
N PRO A 26 20.03 -17.35 -3.69
CA PRO A 26 20.98 -16.38 -4.19
C PRO A 26 22.26 -16.37 -3.36
N VAL A 27 23.39 -16.24 -4.05
CA VAL A 27 24.71 -16.05 -3.46
C VAL A 27 24.93 -14.56 -3.20
N ILE A 28 25.54 -14.24 -2.06
CA ILE A 28 25.94 -12.87 -1.72
C ILE A 28 27.41 -12.73 -2.11
N GLY A 29 27.66 -11.99 -3.18
CA GLY A 29 29.00 -11.79 -3.72
C GLY A 29 29.63 -10.48 -3.27
N GLU A 30 30.71 -10.12 -3.95
CA GLU A 30 31.49 -8.92 -3.66
C GLU A 30 30.69 -7.64 -3.92
N GLU A 31 29.83 -7.60 -4.95
CA GLU A 31 29.08 -6.39 -5.29
C GLU A 31 28.10 -6.02 -4.17
N THR A 32 27.35 -6.99 -3.66
CA THR A 32 26.40 -6.76 -2.58
C THR A 32 27.11 -6.36 -1.29
N GLN A 33 28.21 -7.04 -0.93
CA GLN A 33 28.96 -6.69 0.29
C GLN A 33 29.59 -5.31 0.20
N ALA A 34 30.16 -4.98 -0.95
CA ALA A 34 30.76 -3.69 -1.18
C ALA A 34 29.70 -2.57 -1.16
N LEU A 35 28.50 -2.79 -1.73
CA LEU A 35 27.38 -1.84 -1.62
C LEU A 35 26.96 -1.63 -0.17
N LEU A 36 26.73 -2.70 0.60
CA LEU A 36 26.31 -2.60 2.00
C LEU A 36 27.33 -1.85 2.87
N ASN A 37 28.63 -2.04 2.61
CA ASN A 37 29.70 -1.27 3.24
C ASN A 37 29.66 0.23 2.86
N HIS A 38 29.24 0.56 1.64
CA HIS A 38 29.19 1.93 1.14
C HIS A 38 27.99 2.73 1.65
N LEU A 39 26.86 2.07 1.89
CA LEU A 39 25.60 2.73 2.26
C LEU A 39 25.65 3.46 3.62
N GLY A 40 26.68 3.22 4.45
CA GLY A 40 26.88 3.93 5.72
C GLY A 40 25.71 3.73 6.69
N LEU A 41 25.21 2.49 6.77
CA LEU A 41 24.08 2.12 7.62
C LEU A 41 24.41 2.32 9.11
N PRO A 42 23.41 2.69 9.94
CA PRO A 42 23.65 3.06 11.33
C PRO A 42 24.13 1.89 12.21
N ASP A 43 23.73 0.67 11.87
CA ASP A 43 24.00 -0.54 12.65
C ASP A 43 23.96 -1.82 11.77
N GLU A 44 24.50 -2.91 12.31
CA GLU A 44 24.55 -4.23 11.64
C GLU A 44 23.16 -4.89 11.49
N GLU A 45 22.19 -4.53 12.34
CA GLU A 45 20.82 -5.04 12.24
C GLU A 45 20.14 -4.49 10.97
N SER A 46 20.33 -3.20 10.70
CA SER A 46 19.88 -2.50 9.50
C SER A 46 20.51 -3.10 8.24
N ARG A 47 21.82 -3.42 8.30
CA ARG A 47 22.53 -4.13 7.23
C ARG A 47 21.91 -5.49 6.95
N THR A 48 21.78 -6.31 7.99
CA THR A 48 21.23 -7.66 7.92
C THR A 48 19.79 -7.66 7.40
N ARG A 49 18.97 -6.70 7.85
CA ARG A 49 17.59 -6.53 7.41
C ARG A 49 17.50 -6.24 5.90
N ILE A 50 18.24 -5.24 5.41
CA ILE A 50 18.23 -4.87 3.99
C ILE A 50 18.71 -6.04 3.12
N GLN A 51 19.76 -6.73 3.56
CA GLN A 51 20.31 -7.91 2.89
C GLN A 51 19.26 -9.04 2.82
N ASN A 52 18.63 -9.40 3.94
CA ASN A 52 17.63 -10.46 3.99
C ASN A 52 16.38 -10.12 3.16
N GLU A 53 15.90 -8.87 3.21
CA GLU A 53 14.78 -8.43 2.38
C GLU A 53 15.11 -8.52 0.89
N ALA A 54 16.32 -8.13 0.48
CA ALA A 54 16.75 -8.22 -0.92
C ALA A 54 16.90 -9.67 -1.39
N ILE A 55 17.40 -10.57 -0.54
CA ILE A 55 17.44 -12.02 -0.78
C ILE A 55 16.04 -12.59 -1.01
N GLU A 56 15.09 -12.20 -0.17
CA GLU A 56 13.70 -12.65 -0.25
C GLU A 56 13.00 -12.17 -1.54
N VAL A 57 13.34 -10.98 -2.01
CA VAL A 57 12.84 -10.48 -3.31
C VAL A 57 13.47 -11.28 -4.46
N ILE A 58 14.80 -11.41 -4.49
CA ILE A 58 15.48 -11.99 -5.65
C ILE A 58 15.25 -13.51 -5.77
N ARG A 59 15.15 -14.25 -4.66
CA ARG A 59 14.86 -15.70 -4.70
C ARG A 59 13.50 -16.07 -5.31
N ARG A 60 12.58 -15.10 -5.38
CA ARG A 60 11.26 -15.26 -6.02
C ARG A 60 11.27 -14.85 -7.48
N CYS A 61 12.29 -14.13 -7.93
CA CYS A 61 12.53 -13.82 -9.34
C CYS A 61 12.86 -15.11 -10.13
N VAL A 62 12.79 -15.03 -11.45
CA VAL A 62 13.19 -16.11 -12.36
C VAL A 62 14.70 -16.36 -12.19
N PRO A 63 15.14 -17.60 -11.89
CA PRO A 63 16.55 -17.91 -11.74
C PRO A 63 17.33 -17.55 -13.03
N PRO A 64 18.53 -16.96 -12.92
CA PRO A 64 19.34 -16.61 -14.08
C PRO A 64 19.90 -17.81 -14.85
N VAL A 65 19.92 -18.99 -14.22
CA VAL A 65 20.32 -20.27 -14.84
C VAL A 65 19.23 -20.92 -15.69
N SER A 66 17.98 -20.46 -15.59
CA SER A 66 16.89 -20.95 -16.42
C SER A 66 17.05 -20.51 -17.88
N LEU A 67 16.53 -21.28 -18.83
CA LEU A 67 16.61 -20.93 -20.26
C LEU A 67 15.70 -19.75 -20.64
N SER A 68 14.53 -19.66 -20.01
CA SER A 68 13.55 -18.60 -20.21
C SER A 68 12.58 -18.56 -19.02
N GLY A 69 11.77 -17.51 -18.96
CA GLY A 69 10.73 -17.34 -17.95
C GLY A 69 10.44 -15.88 -17.65
N SER A 70 9.21 -15.61 -17.21
CA SER A 70 8.79 -14.28 -16.75
C SER A 70 8.08 -14.37 -15.41
N LYS A 71 8.42 -13.48 -14.48
CA LYS A 71 7.67 -13.29 -13.23
C LYS A 71 7.48 -11.80 -12.94
N THR A 72 6.33 -11.45 -12.37
CA THR A 72 6.03 -10.12 -11.86
C THR A 72 5.99 -10.16 -10.33
N GLY A 73 6.78 -9.32 -9.66
CA GLY A 73 6.78 -9.20 -8.20
C GLY A 73 6.38 -7.80 -7.76
N LEU A 74 5.61 -7.69 -6.68
CA LEU A 74 5.30 -6.42 -6.02
C LEU A 74 6.16 -6.24 -4.77
N VAL A 75 6.96 -5.18 -4.71
CA VAL A 75 7.74 -4.83 -3.53
C VAL A 75 7.17 -3.53 -2.93
N THR A 76 6.55 -3.65 -1.75
CA THR A 76 5.87 -2.53 -1.09
C THR A 76 6.58 -2.08 0.17
N GLY A 77 6.78 -0.76 0.30
CA GLY A 77 7.40 -0.15 1.47
C GLY A 77 6.85 1.25 1.69
N TYR A 78 6.84 1.70 2.95
CA TYR A 78 6.28 3.02 3.29
C TYR A 78 6.89 4.16 2.46
N VAL A 79 6.16 5.28 2.38
CA VAL A 79 6.64 6.52 1.77
C VAL A 79 7.99 6.91 2.39
N GLN A 80 9.01 7.14 1.58
CA GLN A 80 10.37 7.47 2.05
C GLN A 80 11.04 6.43 2.98
N SER A 81 10.61 5.16 2.96
CA SER A 81 11.21 4.10 3.79
C SER A 81 12.60 3.63 3.32
N GLY A 82 13.04 3.99 2.11
CA GLY A 82 14.29 3.51 1.51
C GLY A 82 14.12 2.49 0.38
N LYS A 83 12.99 2.50 -0.35
CA LYS A 83 12.75 1.65 -1.53
C LYS A 83 13.89 1.65 -2.55
N THR A 84 14.46 2.82 -2.86
CA THR A 84 15.62 2.95 -3.77
C THR A 84 16.82 2.13 -3.31
N MET A 85 17.12 2.16 -2.01
CA MET A 85 18.20 1.37 -1.43
C MET A 85 17.90 -0.13 -1.51
N SER A 86 16.65 -0.53 -1.30
CA SER A 86 16.22 -1.92 -1.47
C SER A 86 16.42 -2.42 -2.90
N PHE A 87 15.89 -1.73 -3.92
CA PHE A 87 16.06 -2.21 -5.30
C PHE A 87 17.51 -2.12 -5.78
N THR A 88 18.31 -1.17 -5.25
CA THR A 88 19.75 -1.11 -5.54
C THR A 88 20.48 -2.32 -4.97
N THR A 89 20.08 -2.78 -3.77
CA THR A 89 20.61 -4.00 -3.16
C THR A 89 20.19 -5.25 -3.95
N VAL A 90 18.95 -5.30 -4.44
CA VAL A 90 18.49 -6.38 -5.34
C VAL A 90 19.26 -6.36 -6.66
N ALA A 91 19.56 -5.19 -7.23
CA ALA A 91 20.39 -5.09 -8.43
C ALA A 91 21.83 -5.58 -8.19
N ALA A 92 22.43 -5.26 -7.04
CA ALA A 92 23.75 -5.78 -6.67
C ALA A 92 23.74 -7.32 -6.51
N LEU A 93 22.71 -7.87 -5.85
CA LEU A 93 22.52 -9.32 -5.78
C LEU A 93 22.30 -9.93 -7.16
N ALA A 94 21.58 -9.26 -8.06
CA ALA A 94 21.41 -9.73 -9.42
C ALA A 94 22.75 -9.84 -10.17
N CYS A 95 23.64 -8.86 -9.97
CA CYS A 95 25.00 -8.92 -10.51
C CYS A 95 25.79 -10.11 -9.95
N ASP A 96 25.72 -10.36 -8.65
CA ASP A 96 26.40 -11.48 -8.00
C ASP A 96 25.88 -12.85 -8.46
N ASN A 97 24.65 -12.92 -9.00
CA ASN A 97 23.99 -14.17 -9.36
C ASN A 97 23.89 -14.42 -10.87
N GLY A 98 24.52 -13.59 -11.72
CA GLY A 98 24.60 -13.84 -13.15
C GLY A 98 23.48 -13.25 -14.00
N TYR A 99 22.74 -12.26 -13.47
CA TYR A 99 21.94 -11.39 -14.34
C TYR A 99 22.86 -10.55 -15.21
N ARG A 100 22.51 -10.40 -16.50
CA ARG A 100 23.36 -9.71 -17.48
C ARG A 100 22.90 -8.28 -17.77
N MET A 101 21.66 -7.99 -17.44
CA MET A 101 21.06 -6.66 -17.62
C MET A 101 20.11 -6.31 -16.47
N VAL A 102 20.20 -5.06 -16.02
CA VAL A 102 19.24 -4.43 -15.09
C VAL A 102 18.64 -3.21 -15.78
N ILE A 103 17.31 -3.14 -15.86
CA ILE A 103 16.57 -2.01 -16.40
C ILE A 103 15.78 -1.36 -15.26
N VAL A 104 16.09 -0.11 -14.93
CA VAL A 104 15.34 0.67 -13.92
C VAL A 104 14.48 1.71 -14.62
N ILE A 105 13.17 1.52 -14.55
CA ILE A 105 12.15 2.42 -15.06
C ILE A 105 11.78 3.38 -13.94
N GLY A 106 12.13 4.66 -14.08
CA GLY A 106 11.89 5.67 -13.04
C GLY A 106 10.58 6.43 -13.21
N GLY A 107 10.39 7.52 -12.45
CA GLY A 107 9.17 8.35 -12.51
C GLY A 107 8.93 9.06 -13.86
N THR A 108 7.75 9.66 -14.00
CA THR A 108 7.33 10.37 -15.23
C THR A 108 7.86 11.81 -15.33
N LYS A 109 8.32 12.39 -14.21
CA LYS A 109 8.87 13.74 -14.13
C LYS A 109 10.40 13.71 -14.10
N THR A 110 11.03 14.62 -14.84
CA THR A 110 12.49 14.67 -15.01
C THR A 110 13.26 14.87 -13.71
N ASN A 111 12.77 15.70 -12.79
CA ASN A 111 13.38 15.93 -11.49
C ASN A 111 13.34 14.68 -10.58
N LEU A 112 12.21 13.97 -10.56
CA LEU A 112 12.06 12.70 -9.84
C LEU A 112 12.99 11.63 -10.40
N PHE A 113 12.98 11.46 -11.72
CA PHE A 113 13.87 10.52 -12.40
C PHE A 113 15.34 10.81 -12.10
N LYS A 114 15.75 12.08 -12.23
CA LYS A 114 17.13 12.48 -11.96
C LYS A 114 17.53 12.22 -10.51
N GLN A 115 16.66 12.49 -9.53
CA GLN A 115 16.94 12.23 -8.12
C GLN A 115 17.15 10.73 -7.83
N SER A 116 16.24 9.86 -8.31
CA SER A 116 16.39 8.41 -8.15
C SER A 116 17.63 7.88 -8.88
N ASN A 117 17.90 8.41 -10.07
CA ASN A 117 19.06 8.04 -10.89
C ASN A 117 20.38 8.46 -10.24
N ASP A 118 20.51 9.70 -9.78
CA ASP A 118 21.70 10.20 -9.07
C ASP A 118 21.96 9.39 -7.79
N ARG A 119 20.90 9.01 -7.07
CA ARG A 119 21.00 8.13 -5.91
C ARG A 119 21.50 6.74 -6.28
N LEU A 120 20.95 6.13 -7.33
CA LEU A 120 21.41 4.83 -7.84
C LEU A 120 22.89 4.87 -8.26
N LYS A 121 23.30 5.93 -9.00
CA LYS A 121 24.70 6.12 -9.41
C LYS A 121 25.63 6.23 -8.21
N LYS A 122 25.22 6.98 -7.18
CA LYS A 122 25.97 7.14 -5.93
C LYS A 122 26.07 5.80 -5.19
N ASP A 123 24.95 5.14 -4.94
CA ASP A 123 24.89 3.90 -4.15
C ASP A 123 25.72 2.78 -4.82
N LEU A 124 25.64 2.62 -6.15
CA LEU A 124 26.46 1.67 -6.92
C LEU A 124 27.88 2.17 -7.21
N ARG A 125 28.25 3.36 -6.75
CA ARG A 125 29.58 4.00 -6.91
C ARG A 125 30.02 4.14 -8.37
N LEU A 126 29.08 4.37 -9.28
CA LEU A 126 29.35 4.37 -10.72
C LEU A 126 30.37 5.44 -11.15
N ASP A 127 30.44 6.54 -10.40
CA ASP A 127 31.37 7.65 -10.68
C ASP A 127 32.73 7.53 -9.98
N THR A 128 32.89 6.60 -9.02
CA THR A 128 34.11 6.48 -8.19
C THR A 128 34.82 5.13 -8.29
N ARG A 129 34.14 4.07 -8.78
CA ARG A 129 34.71 2.73 -8.92
C ARG A 129 35.62 2.58 -10.15
N SER A 130 36.67 1.77 -10.04
CA SER A 130 37.66 1.53 -11.11
C SER A 130 37.50 0.20 -11.84
N ASP A 131 36.79 -0.76 -11.26
CA ASP A 131 36.56 -2.12 -11.79
C ASP A 131 35.69 -2.17 -13.05
N ARG A 132 34.94 -1.10 -13.35
CA ARG A 132 34.01 -1.00 -14.49
C ARG A 132 33.01 -2.16 -14.56
N LYS A 133 32.63 -2.76 -13.43
CA LYS A 133 31.68 -3.90 -13.38
C LYS A 133 30.33 -3.54 -14.02
N TRP A 134 29.87 -2.30 -13.81
CA TRP A 134 28.60 -1.79 -14.32
C TRP A 134 28.79 -0.93 -15.58
N LYS A 135 28.16 -1.32 -16.68
CA LYS A 135 28.06 -0.50 -17.89
C LYS A 135 26.74 0.28 -17.89
N TYR A 136 26.83 1.56 -17.56
CA TYR A 136 25.67 2.42 -17.34
C TYR A 136 25.19 3.16 -18.59
N PHE A 137 23.87 3.18 -18.80
CA PHE A 137 23.20 3.87 -19.90
C PHE A 137 21.95 4.60 -19.42
N GLU A 138 21.95 5.93 -19.49
CA GLU A 138 20.79 6.77 -19.20
C GLU A 138 19.96 7.02 -20.47
N ASN A 139 18.67 6.69 -20.43
CA ASN A 139 17.71 6.86 -21.53
C ASN A 139 18.27 6.43 -22.91
N PRO A 140 18.84 5.19 -23.03
CA PRO A 140 19.56 4.79 -24.22
C PRO A 140 18.69 4.83 -25.47
N ARG A 141 19.34 5.16 -26.59
CA ARG A 141 18.77 5.13 -27.95
C ARG A 141 19.65 4.25 -28.83
N GLY A 142 19.25 4.06 -30.09
CA GLY A 142 19.89 3.16 -31.05
C GLY A 142 21.41 3.31 -31.18
N ASP A 143 21.98 4.49 -30.91
CA ASP A 143 23.43 4.74 -30.92
C ASP A 143 24.20 3.95 -29.84
N LYS A 144 23.52 3.49 -28.77
CA LYS A 144 24.11 2.67 -27.70
C LYS A 144 24.01 1.16 -27.93
N ARG A 145 23.34 0.73 -29.01
CA ARG A 145 23.12 -0.69 -29.32
C ARG A 145 24.41 -1.50 -29.29
N GLN A 146 25.45 -1.05 -30.00
CA GLN A 146 26.71 -1.79 -30.10
C GLN A 146 27.41 -1.91 -28.74
N ASN A 147 27.35 -0.87 -27.90
CA ASN A 147 27.93 -0.89 -26.57
C ASN A 147 27.22 -1.87 -25.64
N ILE A 148 25.88 -1.91 -25.68
CA ILE A 148 25.08 -2.86 -24.90
C ILE A 148 25.35 -4.29 -25.40
N GLN A 149 25.34 -4.52 -26.72
CA GLN A 149 25.61 -5.85 -27.29
C GLN A 149 26.99 -6.35 -26.88
N SER A 150 28.02 -5.51 -27.03
CA SER A 150 29.40 -5.87 -26.63
C SER A 150 29.48 -6.21 -25.15
N THR A 151 28.67 -5.58 -24.29
CA THR A 151 28.60 -5.90 -22.85
C THR A 151 28.00 -7.29 -22.64
N LEU A 152 26.91 -7.62 -23.34
CA LEU A 152 26.27 -8.94 -23.25
C LEU A 152 27.16 -10.05 -23.82
N ASP A 153 27.89 -9.78 -24.91
CA ASP A 153 28.76 -10.75 -25.58
C ASP A 153 29.91 -11.20 -24.66
N THR A 154 30.38 -10.36 -23.72
CA THR A 154 31.42 -10.75 -22.73
C THR A 154 31.02 -11.96 -21.89
N TRP A 155 29.72 -12.22 -21.70
CA TRP A 155 29.25 -13.37 -20.94
C TRP A 155 29.36 -14.69 -21.70
N HIS A 156 29.50 -14.62 -23.02
CA HIS A 156 29.70 -15.78 -23.88
C HIS A 156 31.17 -15.96 -24.28
N ASP A 157 32.03 -14.99 -23.97
CA ASP A 157 33.46 -15.03 -24.27
C ASP A 157 34.22 -15.77 -23.15
N PRO A 158 34.77 -16.97 -23.41
CA PRO A 158 35.52 -17.73 -22.41
C PRO A 158 36.87 -17.07 -22.04
N SER A 159 37.34 -16.08 -22.80
CA SER A 159 38.55 -15.32 -22.48
C SER A 159 38.33 -14.26 -21.40
N VAL A 160 37.08 -13.92 -21.08
CA VAL A 160 36.73 -12.95 -20.04
C VAL A 160 36.46 -13.67 -18.71
N PRO A 161 37.27 -13.44 -17.67
CA PRO A 161 37.03 -13.98 -16.32
C PRO A 161 35.65 -13.62 -15.78
N GLU A 162 35.04 -14.49 -14.97
CA GLU A 162 33.66 -14.28 -14.49
C GLU A 162 33.50 -13.01 -13.63
N ASP A 163 34.53 -12.69 -12.85
CA ASP A 163 34.63 -11.49 -12.03
C ASP A 163 34.80 -10.22 -12.87
N GLU A 164 35.34 -10.32 -14.09
CA GLU A 164 35.47 -9.20 -15.05
C GLU A 164 34.24 -9.00 -15.95
N ARG A 165 33.32 -9.98 -16.02
CA ARG A 165 32.09 -9.86 -16.84
C ARG A 165 31.26 -8.66 -16.39
N GLN A 166 30.90 -7.81 -17.36
CA GLN A 166 30.20 -6.56 -17.11
C GLN A 166 28.68 -6.74 -17.16
N ILE A 167 27.95 -6.02 -16.32
CA ILE A 167 26.49 -5.97 -16.33
C ILE A 167 25.99 -4.67 -16.97
N ALA A 168 24.99 -4.75 -17.85
CA ALA A 168 24.38 -3.58 -18.45
C ALA A 168 23.31 -2.99 -17.52
N LEU A 169 23.47 -1.73 -17.10
CA LEU A 169 22.47 -1.00 -16.29
C LEU A 169 21.85 0.12 -17.11
N LEU A 170 20.56 -0.01 -17.38
CA LEU A 170 19.79 0.95 -18.18
C LEU A 170 18.82 1.67 -17.26
N THR A 171 18.89 3.00 -17.16
CA THR A 171 17.89 3.79 -16.46
C THR A 171 17.04 4.55 -17.47
N VAL A 172 15.72 4.38 -17.39
CA VAL A 172 14.79 4.90 -18.40
C VAL A 172 13.64 5.64 -17.74
N MET A 173 13.37 6.85 -18.20
CA MET A 173 12.25 7.63 -17.68
C MET A 173 10.93 7.04 -18.19
N LYS A 174 9.92 6.92 -17.33
CA LYS A 174 8.60 6.35 -17.67
C LYS A 174 7.77 7.33 -18.50
N GLN A 175 8.22 7.54 -19.73
CA GLN A 175 7.56 8.35 -20.73
C GLN A 175 7.53 7.61 -22.06
N SER A 176 6.50 7.90 -22.86
CA SER A 176 6.25 7.22 -24.13
C SER A 176 7.49 7.20 -25.03
N ASP A 177 8.09 8.36 -25.28
CA ASP A 177 9.22 8.49 -26.19
C ASP A 177 10.44 7.70 -25.71
N HIS A 178 10.76 7.75 -24.42
CA HIS A 178 11.92 7.05 -23.85
C HIS A 178 11.73 5.53 -23.90
N LEU A 179 10.56 5.02 -23.54
CA LEU A 179 10.24 3.59 -23.63
C LEU A 179 10.20 3.10 -25.08
N GLN A 180 9.66 3.90 -26.01
CA GLN A 180 9.66 3.56 -27.43
C GLN A 180 11.09 3.44 -27.98
N HIS A 181 12.00 4.35 -27.62
CA HIS A 181 13.41 4.26 -28.03
C HIS A 181 14.10 3.04 -27.43
N LEU A 182 13.81 2.69 -26.17
CA LEU A 182 14.32 1.48 -25.54
C LEU A 182 13.85 0.23 -26.29
N ASN A 183 12.55 0.11 -26.56
CA ASN A 183 11.99 -1.05 -27.26
C ASN A 183 12.57 -1.21 -28.67
N LYS A 184 12.70 -0.10 -29.41
CA LYS A 184 13.37 -0.11 -30.73
C LYS A 184 14.83 -0.55 -30.64
N LEU A 185 15.55 -0.14 -29.60
CA LEU A 185 16.93 -0.57 -29.40
C LEU A 185 17.02 -2.07 -29.11
N LEU A 186 16.24 -2.55 -28.15
CA LEU A 186 16.26 -3.94 -27.69
C LEU A 186 15.72 -4.91 -28.76
N GLY A 187 14.68 -4.51 -29.50
CA GLY A 187 14.08 -5.34 -30.56
C GLY A 187 14.98 -5.59 -31.76
N ASN A 188 16.12 -4.89 -31.86
CA ASN A 188 17.14 -5.18 -32.87
C ASN A 188 18.20 -6.18 -32.37
N MET A 189 18.18 -6.57 -31.09
CA MET A 189 19.20 -7.41 -30.44
C MET A 189 18.68 -8.84 -30.27
N ASN A 190 19.57 -9.83 -30.22
CA ASN A 190 19.20 -11.17 -29.78
C ASN A 190 19.33 -11.23 -28.25
N LEU A 191 18.20 -11.38 -27.55
CA LEU A 191 18.11 -11.38 -26.09
C LEU A 191 17.62 -12.73 -25.55
N GLU A 192 17.63 -13.78 -26.38
CA GLU A 192 17.36 -15.14 -25.92
C GLU A 192 18.41 -15.61 -24.91
N GLY A 193 17.95 -16.18 -23.79
CA GLY A 193 18.83 -16.66 -22.70
C GLY A 193 19.60 -15.55 -21.98
N VAL A 194 19.22 -14.28 -22.13
CA VAL A 194 19.78 -13.14 -21.39
C VAL A 194 18.89 -12.88 -20.16
N PRO A 195 19.32 -13.23 -18.93
CA PRO A 195 18.55 -12.95 -17.72
C PRO A 195 18.54 -11.46 -17.42
N VAL A 196 17.33 -10.87 -17.43
CA VAL A 196 17.11 -9.44 -17.19
C VAL A 196 16.29 -9.19 -15.94
N LEU A 197 16.75 -8.26 -15.10
CA LEU A 197 15.98 -7.71 -13.99
C LEU A 197 15.39 -6.36 -14.41
N ILE A 198 14.07 -6.23 -14.39
CA ILE A 198 13.36 -4.98 -14.64
C ILE A 198 12.81 -4.47 -13.30
N ILE A 199 13.14 -3.23 -12.94
CA ILE A 199 12.64 -2.55 -11.75
C ILE A 199 11.77 -1.39 -12.20
N ASP A 200 10.50 -1.40 -11.82
CA ASP A 200 9.55 -0.32 -12.05
C ASP A 200 9.36 0.49 -10.77
N ASP A 201 10.04 1.63 -10.67
CA ASP A 201 9.92 2.57 -9.54
C ASP A 201 8.62 3.37 -9.69
N GLU A 202 7.92 3.59 -8.56
CA GLU A 202 6.59 4.20 -8.54
C GLU A 202 5.60 3.47 -9.47
N ALA A 203 5.51 2.14 -9.32
CA ALA A 203 4.72 1.25 -10.20
C ALA A 203 3.21 1.58 -10.24
N ASP A 204 2.69 2.24 -9.20
CA ASP A 204 1.33 2.78 -9.15
C ASP A 204 1.11 3.95 -10.12
N GLN A 205 2.19 4.52 -10.66
CA GLN A 205 2.18 5.69 -11.54
C GLN A 205 2.40 5.31 -13.00
N ALA A 206 1.38 5.58 -13.83
CA ALA A 206 1.42 5.63 -15.29
C ALA A 206 1.72 4.30 -16.03
N GLY A 207 2.31 3.30 -15.36
CA GLY A 207 2.62 1.99 -15.93
C GLY A 207 1.38 1.13 -16.18
N LEU A 208 0.36 1.24 -15.32
CA LEU A 208 -0.89 0.49 -15.43
C LEU A 208 -1.83 1.02 -16.52
N ASN A 209 -2.70 0.16 -17.06
CA ASN A 209 -3.60 0.52 -18.15
C ASN A 209 -4.75 1.44 -17.71
N ASN A 210 -4.60 2.75 -17.90
CA ASN A 210 -5.62 3.75 -17.56
C ASN A 210 -6.71 3.95 -18.63
N LYS A 211 -6.74 3.15 -19.69
CA LYS A 211 -7.76 3.15 -20.76
C LYS A 211 -8.54 1.83 -20.83
N VAL A 212 -8.38 0.98 -19.81
CA VAL A 212 -8.97 -0.37 -19.83
C VAL A 212 -10.49 -0.33 -19.91
N ASN A 213 -11.14 0.61 -19.20
CA ASN A 213 -12.59 0.87 -19.28
C ASN A 213 -13.10 1.36 -20.64
N GLN A 214 -12.19 1.67 -21.57
CA GLN A 214 -12.50 2.08 -22.94
C GLN A 214 -12.20 0.94 -23.94
N GLY A 215 -11.86 -0.27 -23.46
CA GLY A 215 -11.40 -1.38 -24.29
C GLY A 215 -10.07 -1.11 -25.00
N ALA A 216 -9.25 -0.18 -24.47
CA ALA A 216 -8.02 0.27 -25.12
C ALA A 216 -6.81 0.17 -24.18
N MET A 217 -5.62 0.16 -24.77
CA MET A 217 -4.35 0.21 -24.02
C MET A 217 -3.80 1.63 -23.97
N SER A 218 -3.41 2.08 -22.77
CA SER A 218 -2.61 3.29 -22.60
C SER A 218 -1.25 3.13 -23.29
N THR A 219 -0.66 4.25 -23.73
CA THR A 219 0.58 4.19 -24.52
C THR A 219 1.76 3.67 -23.72
N ILE A 220 1.92 4.12 -22.47
CA ILE A 220 3.00 3.65 -21.58
C ILE A 220 2.83 2.16 -21.28
N TYR A 221 1.61 1.72 -20.94
CA TYR A 221 1.31 0.30 -20.71
C TYR A 221 1.68 -0.57 -21.91
N ARG A 222 1.33 -0.14 -23.13
CA ARG A 222 1.70 -0.84 -24.38
C ARG A 222 3.20 -1.01 -24.52
N HIS A 223 3.98 0.04 -24.23
CA HIS A 223 5.44 -0.05 -24.31
C HIS A 223 6.03 -0.96 -23.23
N LEU A 224 5.43 -1.04 -22.03
CA LEU A 224 5.86 -1.99 -21.00
C LEU A 224 5.56 -3.44 -21.39
N ILE A 225 4.42 -3.72 -22.02
CA ILE A 225 4.12 -5.05 -22.59
C ILE A 225 5.15 -5.41 -23.66
N GLU A 226 5.39 -4.51 -24.62
CA GLU A 226 6.36 -4.72 -25.69
C GLU A 226 7.76 -4.98 -25.13
N LEU A 227 8.20 -4.19 -24.13
CA LEU A 227 9.48 -4.40 -23.45
C LEU A 227 9.60 -5.82 -22.88
N ARG A 228 8.54 -6.31 -22.23
CA ARG A 228 8.52 -7.66 -21.63
C ARG A 228 8.53 -8.76 -22.69
N GLN A 229 7.86 -8.55 -23.82
CA GLN A 229 7.85 -9.50 -24.94
C GLN A 229 9.24 -9.61 -25.60
N LEU A 230 10.00 -8.51 -25.66
CA LEU A 230 11.37 -8.49 -26.18
C LEU A 230 12.38 -9.21 -25.28
N LEU A 231 12.01 -9.50 -24.02
CA LEU A 231 12.88 -10.05 -23.00
C LEU A 231 12.33 -11.39 -22.52
N PRO A 232 12.55 -12.52 -23.23
CA PRO A 232 11.91 -13.80 -22.87
C PRO A 232 12.36 -14.39 -21.52
N HIS A 233 13.43 -13.86 -20.93
CA HIS A 233 13.96 -14.25 -19.63
C HIS A 233 14.08 -13.03 -18.71
N HIS A 234 12.98 -12.68 -18.03
CA HIS A 234 12.95 -11.48 -17.19
C HIS A 234 12.22 -11.65 -15.86
N SER A 235 12.58 -10.83 -14.89
CA SER A 235 11.79 -10.59 -13.68
C SER A 235 11.41 -9.12 -13.61
N PHE A 236 10.12 -8.82 -13.45
CA PHE A 236 9.57 -7.46 -13.39
C PHE A 236 9.16 -7.13 -11.95
N LEU A 237 9.94 -6.29 -11.27
CA LEU A 237 9.70 -5.88 -9.89
C LEU A 237 9.05 -4.50 -9.84
N GLN A 238 7.82 -4.45 -9.35
CA GLN A 238 7.06 -3.22 -9.10
C GLN A 238 7.39 -2.69 -7.70
N TYR A 239 8.09 -1.57 -7.61
CA TYR A 239 8.35 -0.88 -6.35
C TYR A 239 7.34 0.26 -6.15
N THR A 240 6.63 0.27 -5.01
CA THR A 240 5.68 1.35 -4.71
C THR A 240 5.42 1.51 -3.21
N ALA A 241 4.95 2.70 -2.80
CA ALA A 241 4.32 2.93 -1.50
C ALA A 241 2.82 2.61 -1.48
N THR A 242 2.17 2.62 -2.65
CA THR A 242 0.73 2.47 -2.84
C THR A 242 0.42 1.19 -3.61
N PRO A 243 0.45 0.02 -2.94
CA PRO A 243 0.25 -1.27 -3.61
C PRO A 243 -1.18 -1.49 -4.13
N GLN A 244 -2.13 -0.60 -3.82
CA GLN A 244 -3.55 -0.79 -4.14
C GLN A 244 -3.78 -0.97 -5.64
N ALA A 245 -3.19 -0.14 -6.49
CA ALA A 245 -3.44 -0.22 -7.93
C ALA A 245 -2.86 -1.50 -8.54
N PRO A 246 -1.58 -1.87 -8.31
CA PRO A 246 -1.04 -3.15 -8.78
C PRO A 246 -1.76 -4.38 -8.23
N LEU A 247 -2.35 -4.31 -7.04
CA LEU A 247 -3.13 -5.42 -6.46
C LEU A 247 -4.57 -5.51 -6.98
N LEU A 248 -5.11 -4.44 -7.59
CA LEU A 248 -6.50 -4.35 -8.05
C LEU A 248 -6.65 -4.38 -9.59
N ILE A 249 -5.56 -4.55 -10.34
CA ILE A 249 -5.68 -4.89 -11.77
C ILE A 249 -6.11 -6.35 -11.93
N ASN A 250 -6.56 -6.72 -13.13
CA ASN A 250 -6.98 -8.09 -13.41
C ASN A 250 -5.81 -9.08 -13.17
N ILE A 251 -6.07 -10.26 -12.59
CA ILE A 251 -5.06 -11.32 -12.34
C ILE A 251 -4.44 -11.78 -13.66
N VAL A 252 -5.21 -11.79 -14.76
CA VAL A 252 -4.68 -12.17 -16.07
C VAL A 252 -3.82 -11.08 -16.72
N ASP A 253 -3.82 -9.86 -16.18
CA ASP A 253 -2.93 -8.80 -16.65
C ASP A 253 -1.48 -9.21 -16.35
N VAL A 254 -0.60 -9.09 -17.33
CA VAL A 254 0.81 -9.46 -17.17
C VAL A 254 1.50 -8.65 -16.06
N LEU A 255 1.05 -7.42 -15.79
CA LEU A 255 1.54 -6.57 -14.69
C LEU A 255 0.91 -6.92 -13.33
N SER A 256 -0.02 -7.88 -13.26
CA SER A 256 -0.51 -8.41 -12.00
C SER A 256 0.63 -9.16 -11.31
N PRO A 257 0.90 -8.87 -10.03
CA PRO A 257 2.01 -9.50 -9.33
C PRO A 257 1.70 -10.96 -8.98
N ASP A 258 2.67 -11.85 -9.25
CA ASP A 258 2.65 -13.27 -8.85
C ASP A 258 2.92 -13.43 -7.34
N PHE A 259 3.79 -12.56 -6.80
CA PHE A 259 4.18 -12.52 -5.40
C PHE A 259 4.29 -11.08 -4.89
N ALA A 260 4.20 -10.89 -3.57
CA ALA A 260 4.48 -9.62 -2.92
C ALA A 260 5.50 -9.77 -1.79
N GLU A 261 6.36 -8.77 -1.64
CA GLU A 261 7.29 -8.62 -0.53
C GLU A 261 7.08 -7.26 0.15
N VAL A 262 7.01 -7.29 1.48
CA VAL A 262 6.76 -6.10 2.30
C VAL A 262 8.05 -5.68 2.97
N LEU A 263 8.59 -4.53 2.56
CA LEU A 263 9.79 -3.95 3.15
C LEU A 263 9.50 -3.39 4.54
N THR A 264 10.41 -3.65 5.47
CA THR A 264 10.38 -3.12 6.83
C THR A 264 11.21 -1.85 6.88
N PRO A 265 10.69 -0.74 7.41
CA PRO A 265 11.51 0.47 7.57
C PRO A 265 12.54 0.27 8.70
N GLY A 266 13.62 1.08 8.68
CA GLY A 266 14.55 1.11 9.81
C GLY A 266 13.93 1.67 11.08
N THR A 267 14.56 1.44 12.23
CA THR A 267 14.09 1.89 13.56
C THR A 267 13.92 3.41 13.66
N ASP A 268 14.74 4.16 12.93
CA ASP A 268 14.71 5.63 12.87
C ASP A 268 13.61 6.23 11.97
N TYR A 269 12.89 5.39 11.21
CA TYR A 269 11.78 5.83 10.39
C TYR A 269 10.57 6.16 11.27
N SER A 270 9.84 7.22 10.92
CA SER A 270 8.58 7.62 11.56
C SER A 270 7.55 7.88 10.46
N GLY A 271 6.51 7.06 10.43
CA GLY A 271 5.51 7.06 9.36
C GLY A 271 4.09 7.36 9.83
N GLY A 272 3.11 7.01 9.01
CA GLY A 272 1.70 7.23 9.31
C GLY A 272 1.25 6.66 10.64
N LYS A 273 1.68 5.43 10.96
CA LYS A 273 1.38 4.77 12.22
C LYS A 273 1.86 5.59 13.42
N GLU A 274 3.13 6.01 13.45
CA GLU A 274 3.63 6.85 14.54
C GLU A 274 2.85 8.15 14.74
N PHE A 275 2.48 8.82 13.65
CA PHE A 275 1.84 10.14 13.70
C PHE A 275 0.34 10.09 14.02
N PHE A 276 -0.40 9.14 13.44
CA PHE A 276 -1.86 9.11 13.52
C PHE A 276 -2.41 8.07 14.50
N LEU A 277 -1.68 6.97 14.74
CA LEU A 277 -2.14 5.89 15.62
C LEU A 277 -1.42 5.95 16.98
N ASP A 278 -0.08 5.98 16.98
CA ASP A 278 0.69 5.84 18.21
C ASP A 278 0.83 7.18 18.97
N ASN A 279 0.97 8.31 18.27
CA ASN A 279 1.20 9.64 18.87
C ASN A 279 0.26 10.72 18.29
N PRO A 280 -1.07 10.60 18.47
CA PRO A 280 -2.04 11.55 17.91
C PRO A 280 -1.85 12.99 18.43
N ILE A 281 -1.12 13.20 19.53
CA ILE A 281 -0.74 14.52 20.06
C ILE A 281 0.11 15.35 19.08
N LEU A 282 0.82 14.69 18.16
CA LEU A 282 1.62 15.33 17.10
C LEU A 282 0.74 15.98 16.02
N ILE A 283 -0.53 15.58 15.93
CA ILE A 283 -1.50 16.12 14.98
C ILE A 283 -2.38 17.18 15.66
N LYS A 284 -2.45 18.37 15.07
CA LYS A 284 -3.28 19.48 15.53
C LYS A 284 -4.38 19.76 14.51
N THR A 285 -5.60 19.94 14.98
CA THR A 285 -6.74 20.28 14.11
C THR A 285 -6.77 21.79 13.86
N ILE A 286 -6.86 22.18 12.60
CA ILE A 286 -7.14 23.56 12.17
C ILE A 286 -8.68 23.71 12.11
N PRO A 287 -9.27 24.66 12.84
CA PRO A 287 -10.71 24.92 12.76
C PRO A 287 -11.14 25.31 11.35
N SER A 288 -12.33 24.86 10.91
CA SER A 288 -12.82 25.13 9.55
C SER A 288 -12.92 26.62 9.20
N TYR A 289 -13.13 27.50 10.20
CA TYR A 289 -13.15 28.96 9.98
C TYR A 289 -11.77 29.56 9.71
N GLU A 290 -10.68 28.84 9.98
CA GLU A 290 -9.31 29.23 9.62
C GLU A 290 -8.84 28.63 8.27
N ILE A 291 -9.69 27.83 7.62
CA ILE A 291 -9.41 27.22 6.32
C ILE A 291 -9.86 28.18 5.21
N PRO A 292 -8.96 28.65 4.33
CA PRO A 292 -9.34 29.49 3.20
C PRO A 292 -10.18 28.70 2.19
N THR A 293 -11.42 29.14 1.96
CA THR A 293 -12.32 28.58 0.94
C THR A 293 -12.82 29.69 0.00
N GLN A 294 -13.64 29.37 -1.01
CA GLN A 294 -14.28 30.41 -1.83
C GLN A 294 -15.18 31.33 -1.00
N ASP A 295 -15.82 30.77 0.03
CA ASP A 295 -16.78 31.45 0.89
C ASP A 295 -16.16 31.93 2.22
N ASN A 296 -14.91 31.56 2.51
CA ASN A 296 -14.18 31.94 3.71
C ASN A 296 -12.83 32.55 3.37
N GLN A 297 -12.76 33.89 3.34
CA GLN A 297 -11.52 34.62 3.10
C GLN A 297 -10.82 34.94 4.42
N ILE A 298 -9.57 34.51 4.54
CA ILE A 298 -8.72 34.76 5.72
C ILE A 298 -7.91 36.03 5.48
N ILE A 299 -8.17 37.07 6.27
CA ILE A 299 -7.55 38.40 6.10
C ILE A 299 -6.29 38.54 6.97
N ASP A 300 -6.34 37.98 8.17
CA ASP A 300 -5.27 38.04 9.18
C ASP A 300 -4.68 36.64 9.44
N PRO A 301 -3.42 36.55 9.88
CA PRO A 301 -2.80 35.25 10.18
C PRO A 301 -3.60 34.49 11.25
N PRO A 302 -4.03 33.25 10.97
CA PRO A 302 -4.82 32.46 11.92
C PRO A 302 -4.10 32.18 13.24
N GLU A 303 -4.86 31.94 14.32
CA GLU A 303 -4.27 31.64 15.64
C GLU A 303 -3.48 30.33 15.60
N THR A 304 -3.96 29.32 14.87
CA THR A 304 -3.22 28.06 14.71
C THR A 304 -1.94 28.24 13.92
N PHE A 305 -1.89 29.18 12.97
CA PHE A 305 -0.68 29.49 12.21
C PHE A 305 0.37 30.18 13.09
N LEU A 306 -0.05 31.15 13.92
CA LEU A 306 0.82 31.77 14.92
C LEU A 306 1.39 30.73 15.89
N PHE A 307 0.53 29.83 16.39
CA PHE A 307 0.95 28.75 17.29
C PHE A 307 1.94 27.79 16.61
N ALA A 308 1.72 27.42 15.35
CA ALA A 308 2.63 26.60 14.56
C ALA A 308 4.02 27.25 14.40
N MET A 309 4.07 28.57 14.15
CA MET A 309 5.33 29.31 14.07
C MET A 309 6.06 29.37 15.43
N MET A 310 5.32 29.50 16.54
CA MET A 310 5.93 29.48 17.89
C MET A 310 6.59 28.12 18.18
N LEU A 311 5.89 27.01 17.90
CA LEU A 311 6.44 25.66 18.03
C LEU A 311 7.71 25.48 17.18
N PHE A 312 7.69 25.98 15.95
CA PHE A 312 8.83 25.92 15.05
C PHE A 312 10.05 26.65 15.64
N TYR A 313 9.91 27.91 16.06
CA TYR A 313 11.05 28.67 16.60
C TYR A 313 11.57 28.12 17.93
N LEU A 314 10.71 27.58 18.79
CA LEU A 314 11.15 26.87 19.98
C LEU A 314 11.96 25.61 19.62
N GLY A 315 11.54 24.86 18.59
CA GLY A 315 12.30 23.74 18.06
C GLY A 315 13.66 24.14 17.48
N VAL A 316 13.74 25.27 16.77
CA VAL A 316 15.00 25.84 16.26
C VAL A 316 15.91 26.24 17.42
N ALA A 317 15.38 26.96 18.41
CA ALA A 317 16.13 27.39 19.59
C ALA A 317 16.68 26.18 20.40
N ALA A 318 15.85 25.15 20.59
CA ALA A 318 16.27 23.92 21.26
C ALA A 318 17.40 23.21 20.50
N GLY A 319 17.30 23.11 19.17
CA GLY A 319 18.35 22.52 18.36
C GLY A 319 19.65 23.34 18.33
N TYR A 320 19.62 24.67 18.50
CA TYR A 320 20.84 25.44 18.72
C TYR A 320 21.53 25.11 20.04
N LEU A 321 20.76 24.91 21.11
CA LEU A 321 21.30 24.55 22.42
C LEU A 321 21.84 23.12 22.46
N ARG A 322 21.13 22.18 21.84
CA ARG A 322 21.43 20.74 21.93
C ARG A 322 22.32 20.24 20.80
N ASP A 323 21.93 20.53 19.57
CA ASP A 323 22.56 19.98 18.37
C ASP A 323 23.69 20.90 17.87
N LYS A 324 23.91 22.04 18.54
CA LYS A 324 24.82 23.11 18.11
C LYS A 324 24.52 23.61 16.69
N GLY A 325 23.26 23.51 16.26
CA GLY A 325 22.83 23.84 14.90
C GLY A 325 23.29 22.84 13.83
N ARG A 326 23.59 21.58 14.20
CA ARG A 326 23.86 20.51 13.22
C ARG A 326 22.54 19.94 12.68
N GLY A 327 22.53 19.58 11.40
CA GLY A 327 21.32 19.17 10.68
C GLY A 327 20.48 20.38 10.25
N ASN A 328 19.18 20.20 10.11
CA ASN A 328 18.26 21.27 9.73
C ASN A 328 16.98 21.21 10.58
N ARG A 329 16.28 22.34 10.69
CA ARG A 329 14.92 22.43 11.24
C ARG A 329 14.07 23.24 10.29
N SER A 330 13.04 22.62 9.75
CA SER A 330 12.25 23.24 8.69
C SER A 330 10.75 23.23 9.00
N MET A 331 10.06 24.27 8.56
CA MET A 331 8.60 24.36 8.55
C MET A 331 8.11 24.39 7.10
N MET A 332 7.05 23.64 6.82
CA MET A 332 6.37 23.64 5.53
C MET A 332 4.96 24.19 5.68
N VAL A 333 4.63 25.19 4.88
CA VAL A 333 3.31 25.85 4.86
C VAL A 333 2.67 25.61 3.49
N HIS A 334 1.56 24.88 3.46
CA HIS A 334 0.93 24.38 2.25
C HIS A 334 -0.56 24.77 2.17
N PRO A 335 -0.87 26.05 1.88
CA PRO A 335 -2.21 26.59 2.07
C PRO A 335 -3.18 26.34 0.91
N SER A 336 -2.71 26.10 -0.32
CA SER A 336 -3.60 25.81 -1.45
C SER A 336 -2.83 25.20 -2.63
N GLN A 337 -3.55 24.79 -3.66
CA GLN A 337 -2.99 24.53 -5.00
C GLN A 337 -2.88 25.83 -5.83
N LYS A 338 -3.66 26.87 -5.49
CA LYS A 338 -3.64 28.16 -6.17
C LYS A 338 -2.47 29.00 -5.67
N ILE A 339 -1.79 29.70 -6.58
CA ILE A 339 -0.59 30.50 -6.29
C ILE A 339 -0.90 31.70 -5.37
N ALA A 340 -2.09 32.29 -5.48
CA ALA A 340 -2.45 33.50 -4.72
C ALA A 340 -2.38 33.31 -3.19
N PRO A 341 -2.99 32.26 -2.60
CA PRO A 341 -2.82 31.94 -1.17
C PRO A 341 -1.37 31.75 -0.70
N HIS A 342 -0.43 31.37 -1.58
CA HIS A 342 0.97 31.22 -1.15
C HIS A 342 1.61 32.56 -0.82
N GLY A 343 1.24 33.61 -1.55
CA GLY A 343 1.78 34.96 -1.34
C GLY A 343 1.36 35.53 0.01
N GLU A 344 0.12 35.29 0.42
CA GLU A 344 -0.45 35.75 1.69
C GLU A 344 0.26 35.10 2.89
N TYR A 345 0.32 33.76 2.93
CA TYR A 345 1.02 33.05 4.01
C TYR A 345 2.51 33.37 4.06
N PHE A 346 3.16 33.59 2.91
CA PHE A 346 4.55 34.02 2.86
C PHE A 346 4.73 35.43 3.45
N PHE A 347 3.84 36.34 3.09
CA PHE A 347 3.84 37.70 3.63
C PHE A 347 3.59 37.70 5.13
N TRP A 348 2.59 36.96 5.62
CA TRP A 348 2.32 36.79 7.04
C TRP A 348 3.52 36.21 7.79
N ALA A 349 4.14 35.13 7.29
CA ALA A 349 5.32 34.56 7.92
C ALA A 349 6.46 35.58 8.07
N ARG A 350 6.71 36.42 7.05
CA ARG A 350 7.72 37.48 7.12
C ARG A 350 7.32 38.61 8.06
N GLN A 351 6.06 39.02 8.07
CA GLN A 351 5.55 40.05 8.97
C GLN A 351 5.67 39.60 10.43
N ILE A 352 5.20 38.40 10.74
CA ILE A 352 5.29 37.78 12.06
C ILE A 352 6.76 37.70 12.50
N ASN A 353 7.65 37.22 11.63
CA ASN A 353 9.09 37.15 11.90
C ASN A 353 9.67 38.53 12.26
N ASN A 354 9.36 39.56 11.47
CA ASN A 354 9.84 40.92 11.70
C ASN A 354 9.25 41.55 12.96
N GLN A 355 7.99 41.27 13.27
CA GLN A 355 7.32 41.77 14.47
C GLN A 355 7.89 41.12 15.73
N TRP A 356 7.96 39.80 15.78
CA TRP A 356 8.51 39.08 16.93
C TRP A 356 9.99 39.40 17.15
N LYS A 357 10.77 39.62 16.08
CA LYS A 357 12.14 40.13 16.17
C LYS A 357 12.23 41.45 16.94
N LYS A 358 11.32 42.40 16.66
CA LYS A 358 11.29 43.70 17.35
C LYS A 358 10.79 43.56 18.79
N THR A 359 9.74 42.79 19.00
CA THR A 359 9.12 42.62 20.33
C THR A 359 9.96 41.80 21.30
N LEU A 360 10.84 40.91 20.81
CA LEU A 360 11.81 40.19 21.63
C LEU A 360 13.08 41.00 21.94
N ASP A 361 13.12 42.30 21.60
CA ASP A 361 14.10 43.22 22.16
C ASP A 361 13.76 43.54 23.63
N ALA A 362 14.74 43.95 24.43
CA ALA A 362 14.61 44.03 25.89
C ALA A 362 13.65 45.14 26.39
N ASN A 363 13.23 46.05 25.52
CA ASN A 363 12.51 47.29 25.88
C ASN A 363 11.05 47.37 25.41
N ASP A 364 10.47 46.31 24.81
CA ASP A 364 9.08 46.32 24.32
C ASP A 364 8.09 45.81 25.40
N PRO A 365 7.10 46.61 25.84
CA PRO A 365 6.06 46.15 26.77
C PRO A 365 5.25 44.94 26.27
N ALA A 366 5.11 44.78 24.95
CA ALA A 366 4.42 43.64 24.33
C ALA A 366 5.19 42.32 24.48
N ARG A 367 6.46 42.35 24.91
CA ARG A 367 7.30 41.18 25.15
C ARG A 367 6.66 40.21 26.14
N ILE A 368 6.06 40.70 27.22
CA ILE A 368 5.47 39.85 28.28
C ILE A 368 4.35 38.99 27.69
N ASN A 369 3.46 39.60 26.90
CA ASN A 369 2.35 38.90 26.26
C ASN A 369 2.85 37.90 25.21
N LEU A 370 3.87 38.28 24.42
CA LEU A 370 4.47 37.38 23.44
C LEU A 370 5.10 36.16 24.12
N LEU A 371 5.86 36.35 25.21
CA LEU A 371 6.46 35.26 25.97
C LEU A 371 5.40 34.37 26.64
N ALA A 372 4.29 34.93 27.12
CA ALA A 372 3.18 34.13 27.63
C ALA A 372 2.59 33.21 26.55
N SER A 373 2.47 33.69 25.30
CA SER A 373 2.03 32.87 24.17
C SER A 373 3.06 31.79 23.79
N PHE A 374 4.36 32.13 23.77
CA PHE A 374 5.43 31.15 23.59
C PHE A 374 5.44 30.09 24.68
N ASN A 375 5.12 30.44 25.93
CA ASN A 375 5.04 29.48 27.02
C ASN A 375 3.92 28.45 26.76
N LYS A 376 2.80 28.82 26.15
CA LYS A 376 1.76 27.84 25.74
C LYS A 376 2.32 26.82 24.74
N ALA A 377 3.09 27.27 23.74
CA ALA A 377 3.74 26.38 22.77
C ALA A 377 4.83 25.51 23.43
N TYR A 378 5.55 26.06 24.40
CA TYR A 378 6.52 25.31 25.21
C TYR A 378 5.85 24.17 26.00
N GLN A 379 4.73 24.44 26.68
CA GLN A 379 3.99 23.42 27.41
C GLN A 379 3.45 22.30 26.50
N ASP A 380 3.21 22.60 25.22
CA ASP A 380 2.87 21.56 24.24
C ASP A 380 4.08 20.69 23.86
N LEU A 381 5.27 21.28 23.67
CA LEU A 381 6.50 20.55 23.38
C LEU A 381 6.97 19.67 24.55
N VAL A 382 6.81 20.12 25.80
CA VAL A 382 7.15 19.34 27.01
C VAL A 382 6.45 17.98 27.03
N LYS A 383 5.26 17.87 26.43
CA LYS A 383 4.50 16.60 26.39
C LYS A 383 5.12 15.55 25.48
N THR A 384 6.01 15.94 24.57
CA THR A 384 6.53 15.05 23.51
C THR A 384 8.05 15.06 23.40
N VAL A 385 8.72 16.06 23.99
CA VAL A 385 10.19 16.17 24.05
C VAL A 385 10.63 15.93 25.49
N THR A 386 11.29 14.81 25.73
CA THR A 386 11.70 14.36 27.08
C THR A 386 12.80 15.21 27.70
N ASP A 387 13.63 15.82 26.86
CA ASP A 387 14.85 16.55 27.23
C ASP A 387 14.87 17.97 26.64
N LEU A 388 13.71 18.63 26.70
CA LEU A 388 13.55 20.02 26.26
C LEU A 388 14.31 20.97 27.21
N PRO A 389 15.17 21.88 26.71
CA PRO A 389 15.78 22.92 27.54
C PRO A 389 14.72 23.79 28.21
N SER A 390 15.07 24.42 29.33
CA SER A 390 14.10 25.23 30.09
C SER A 390 13.58 26.41 29.25
N PHE A 391 12.36 26.86 29.55
CA PHE A 391 11.77 27.99 28.82
C PHE A 391 12.68 29.23 28.84
N ASP A 392 13.30 29.53 29.98
CA ASP A 392 14.21 30.67 30.13
C ASP A 392 15.47 30.54 29.25
N GLU A 393 15.99 29.32 29.06
CA GLU A 393 17.12 29.07 28.15
C GLU A 393 16.70 29.24 26.68
N LEU A 394 15.53 28.74 26.31
CA LEU A 394 14.99 28.88 24.96
C LEU A 394 14.73 30.35 24.62
N VAL A 395 14.17 31.13 25.55
CA VAL A 395 13.89 32.56 25.37
C VAL A 395 15.16 33.37 25.11
N LYS A 396 16.31 32.98 25.70
CA LYS A 396 17.60 33.64 25.44
C LYS A 396 18.08 33.42 23.99
N VAL A 397 17.77 32.28 23.39
CA VAL A 397 18.20 31.90 22.03
C VAL A 397 17.16 32.27 20.97
N LEU A 398 15.90 32.49 21.37
CA LEU A 398 14.78 32.77 20.48
C LEU A 398 15.02 33.94 19.50
N PRO A 399 15.65 35.08 19.89
CA PRO A 399 15.98 36.14 18.94
C PRO A 399 16.92 35.67 17.83
N ARG A 400 17.90 34.81 18.15
CA ARG A 400 18.81 34.21 17.17
C ARG A 400 18.05 33.27 16.23
N ALA A 401 17.17 32.43 16.78
CA ALA A 401 16.34 31.50 16.00
C ALA A 401 15.51 32.23 14.94
N ILE A 402 14.84 33.30 15.32
CA ILE A 402 14.02 34.13 14.43
C ILE A 402 14.90 34.85 13.38
N ASN A 403 16.04 35.41 13.80
CA ASN A 403 16.93 36.16 12.92
C ASN A 403 17.63 35.32 11.84
N GLN A 404 17.98 34.06 12.16
CA GLN A 404 18.72 33.16 11.28
C GLN A 404 17.81 32.16 10.54
N THR A 405 16.49 32.38 10.57
CA THR A 405 15.56 31.56 9.81
C THR A 405 15.37 32.13 8.41
N ASN A 406 15.61 31.31 7.41
CA ASN A 406 15.38 31.63 6.01
C ASN A 406 13.92 31.36 5.62
N ILE A 407 13.20 32.37 5.17
CA ILE A 407 11.79 32.25 4.76
C ILE A 407 11.73 32.38 3.24
N GLN A 408 11.26 31.34 2.56
CA GLN A 408 11.26 31.26 1.10
C GLN A 408 9.90 30.83 0.55
N GLN A 409 9.52 31.45 -0.56
CA GLN A 409 8.35 31.04 -1.34
C GLN A 409 8.78 30.02 -2.41
N VAL A 410 8.18 28.84 -2.40
CA VAL A 410 8.50 27.73 -3.30
C VAL A 410 7.38 27.60 -4.33
N ASN A 411 7.56 28.24 -5.49
CA ASN A 411 6.64 28.17 -6.63
C ASN A 411 7.36 27.56 -7.84
N THR A 412 6.62 26.84 -8.70
CA THR A 412 7.13 26.36 -9.99
C THR A 412 7.17 27.51 -11.00
N ALA A 413 8.21 28.35 -10.96
CA ALA A 413 8.49 29.30 -12.04
C ALA A 413 9.20 28.56 -13.19
N GLY A 414 8.64 28.61 -14.41
CA GLY A 414 9.25 27.96 -15.59
C GLY A 414 9.26 26.42 -15.56
N GLY A 415 8.36 25.78 -14.79
CA GLY A 415 8.21 24.32 -14.75
C GLY A 415 9.28 23.57 -13.93
N LYS A 416 10.17 24.29 -13.22
CA LYS A 416 11.17 23.69 -12.32
C LYS A 416 10.86 24.04 -10.87
N THR A 417 10.96 23.04 -9.98
CA THR A 417 10.93 23.27 -8.53
C THR A 417 12.27 23.90 -8.10
N PRO A 418 12.27 24.96 -7.28
CA PRO A 418 13.50 25.55 -6.75
C PRO A 418 14.31 24.53 -5.95
N THR A 419 15.64 24.53 -6.14
CA THR A 419 16.57 23.79 -5.28
C THR A 419 16.86 24.61 -4.04
N ILE A 420 16.61 24.04 -2.85
CA ILE A 420 16.93 24.67 -1.58
C ILE A 420 18.38 24.32 -1.20
N ASP A 421 19.17 25.32 -0.86
CA ASP A 421 20.51 25.10 -0.32
C ASP A 421 20.43 24.88 1.19
N TRP A 422 20.27 23.61 1.58
CA TRP A 422 20.16 23.20 2.98
C TRP A 422 21.42 23.44 3.80
N LYS A 423 22.58 23.66 3.16
CA LYS A 423 23.86 23.85 3.86
C LYS A 423 24.11 25.28 4.33
N ASN A 424 23.49 26.26 3.68
CA ASN A 424 23.71 27.67 4.02
C ASN A 424 23.04 28.08 5.31
N GLU A 425 21.85 27.55 5.59
CA GLU A 425 21.04 27.96 6.74
C GLU A 425 20.51 26.74 7.49
N TYR A 426 20.56 26.82 8.82
CA TYR A 426 20.07 25.77 9.70
C TYR A 426 18.53 25.66 9.68
N ALA A 427 17.85 26.81 9.66
CA ALA A 427 16.40 26.89 9.82
C ALA A 427 15.70 27.46 8.57
N HIS A 428 14.66 26.78 8.09
CA HIS A 428 13.91 27.19 6.89
C HIS A 428 12.40 27.20 7.13
N ILE A 429 11.69 28.20 6.59
CA ILE A 429 10.24 28.20 6.43
C ILE A 429 9.93 28.25 4.94
N LEU A 430 9.31 27.19 4.44
CA LEU A 430 8.98 27.03 3.04
C LEU A 430 7.47 27.20 2.84
N VAL A 431 7.08 28.17 2.02
CA VAL A 431 5.67 28.46 1.72
C VAL A 431 5.40 28.21 0.24
N GLY A 432 4.47 27.31 -0.08
CA GLY A 432 4.20 26.96 -1.47
C GLY A 432 3.01 26.02 -1.63
N GLY A 433 2.76 25.60 -2.86
CA GLY A 433 1.66 24.68 -3.21
C GLY A 433 2.18 23.46 -3.94
N GLN A 434 1.75 23.26 -5.20
CA GLN A 434 2.09 22.07 -5.97
C GLN A 434 3.60 21.83 -6.17
N ALA A 435 4.42 22.88 -6.11
CA ALA A 435 5.88 22.77 -6.20
C ALA A 435 6.48 21.91 -5.06
N MET A 436 5.82 21.88 -3.91
CA MET A 436 6.21 21.12 -2.71
C MET A 436 5.47 19.77 -2.60
N ASP A 437 4.66 19.41 -3.59
CA ASP A 437 4.01 18.10 -3.68
C ASP A 437 5.05 17.02 -4.10
N ARG A 438 4.72 16.10 -5.02
CA ARG A 438 5.55 14.94 -5.41
C ARG A 438 7.00 15.32 -5.72
N GLY A 439 7.96 14.70 -5.01
CA GLY A 439 9.40 14.78 -5.33
C GLY A 439 10.20 15.88 -4.66
N PHE A 440 9.59 16.65 -3.77
CA PHE A 440 10.30 17.63 -2.95
C PHE A 440 10.59 17.05 -1.57
N THR A 441 11.87 16.88 -1.23
CA THR A 441 12.30 16.44 0.12
C THR A 441 12.62 17.66 0.96
N VAL A 442 11.99 17.78 2.14
CA VAL A 442 12.25 18.85 3.10
C VAL A 442 13.15 18.32 4.22
N GLU A 443 14.40 18.81 4.28
CA GLU A 443 15.35 18.39 5.31
C GLU A 443 14.96 18.97 6.68
N GLY A 444 14.91 18.11 7.70
CA GLY A 444 14.63 18.53 9.07
C GLY A 444 13.21 19.03 9.33
N LEU A 445 12.21 18.64 8.52
CA LEU A 445 10.82 19.08 8.68
C LEU A 445 10.27 18.73 10.07
N THR A 446 10.05 19.75 10.91
CA THR A 446 9.43 19.65 12.24
C THR A 446 7.99 20.14 12.23
N VAL A 447 7.66 21.23 11.55
CA VAL A 447 6.28 21.77 11.56
C VAL A 447 5.69 21.73 10.15
N THR A 448 4.55 21.09 10.00
CA THR A 448 3.74 21.12 8.77
C THR A 448 2.44 21.85 9.04
N TYR A 449 2.13 22.88 8.26
CA TYR A 449 0.88 23.63 8.35
C TYR A 449 0.14 23.56 7.01
N MET A 450 -0.99 22.83 6.97
CA MET A 450 -1.72 22.54 5.73
C MET A 450 -3.22 22.91 5.88
N PRO A 451 -3.57 24.21 5.79
CA PRO A 451 -4.94 24.72 5.93
C PRO A 451 -5.70 24.56 4.61
N ARG A 452 -5.98 23.32 4.20
CA ARG A 452 -6.68 23.03 2.94
C ARG A 452 -7.47 21.75 3.04
N ASP A 453 -8.48 21.64 2.19
CA ASP A 453 -9.29 20.45 2.03
C ASP A 453 -8.49 19.23 1.55
N ALA A 454 -9.05 18.04 1.78
CA ALA A 454 -8.53 16.79 1.24
C ALA A 454 -8.54 16.80 -0.31
N GLY A 455 -9.43 17.57 -0.93
CA GLY A 455 -9.74 17.52 -2.35
C GLY A 455 -10.43 16.19 -2.71
N VAL A 456 -10.45 15.82 -3.98
CA VAL A 456 -11.06 14.56 -4.45
C VAL A 456 -10.21 13.34 -4.01
N GLY A 457 -10.41 12.91 -2.76
CA GLY A 457 -10.60 11.55 -2.25
C GLY A 457 -9.72 10.35 -2.64
N ASN A 458 -8.62 10.52 -3.39
CA ASN A 458 -7.75 9.39 -3.74
C ASN A 458 -6.60 9.23 -2.72
N ALA A 459 -6.41 8.00 -2.23
CA ALA A 459 -5.35 7.62 -1.29
C ALA A 459 -3.93 8.06 -1.74
N ASP A 460 -3.64 7.93 -3.05
CA ASP A 460 -2.40 8.38 -3.68
C ASP A 460 -2.12 9.88 -3.46
N THR A 461 -3.16 10.70 -3.59
CA THR A 461 -3.07 12.15 -3.43
C THR A 461 -2.78 12.55 -1.97
N ILE A 462 -3.31 11.81 -1.01
CA ILE A 462 -3.10 12.05 0.42
C ILE A 462 -1.68 11.66 0.83
N GLN A 463 -1.20 10.47 0.42
CA GLN A 463 0.18 10.04 0.70
C GLN A 463 1.24 11.00 0.17
N GLN A 464 1.00 11.56 -1.01
CA GLN A 464 1.96 12.48 -1.62
C GLN A 464 2.10 13.79 -0.89
N ARG A 465 1.17 14.13 0.00
CA ARG A 465 1.23 15.32 0.85
C ARG A 465 1.90 15.02 2.19
N ALA A 466 2.10 13.75 2.54
CA ALA A 466 2.69 13.32 3.81
C ALA A 466 4.22 13.50 3.87
N ARG A 467 4.71 14.73 3.68
CA ARG A 467 6.15 15.07 3.74
C ARG A 467 6.72 14.95 5.15
N PHE A 468 5.85 14.88 6.15
CA PHE A 468 6.22 14.66 7.54
C PHE A 468 6.52 13.19 7.87
N PHE A 469 6.38 12.25 6.93
CA PHE A 469 6.94 10.90 7.07
C PHE A 469 8.44 10.89 6.75
N GLY A 470 9.14 9.83 7.14
CA GLY A 470 10.57 9.63 6.83
C GLY A 470 11.42 9.36 8.07
N TYR A 471 12.74 9.44 7.91
CA TYR A 471 13.71 9.22 8.98
C TYR A 471 13.79 10.46 9.90
N LYS A 472 13.00 10.44 10.98
CA LYS A 472 12.77 11.59 11.86
C LYS A 472 12.80 11.24 13.35
N ARG A 473 13.05 9.99 13.73
CA ARG A 473 12.96 9.51 15.12
C ARG A 473 13.72 10.40 16.10
N SER A 474 14.92 10.84 15.74
CA SER A 474 15.78 11.71 16.55
C SER A 474 15.17 13.08 16.88
N TYR A 475 14.16 13.53 16.14
CA TYR A 475 13.47 14.79 16.38
C TYR A 475 11.94 14.69 16.35
N LEU A 476 11.38 13.48 16.42
CA LEU A 476 9.93 13.24 16.35
C LEU A 476 9.16 14.02 17.41
N GLY A 477 9.73 14.18 18.61
CA GLY A 477 9.14 14.97 19.70
C GLY A 477 8.87 16.43 19.33
N TYR A 478 9.64 17.02 18.41
CA TYR A 478 9.44 18.37 17.91
C TYR A 478 8.44 18.46 16.76
N CYS A 479 8.00 17.32 16.22
CA CYS A 479 7.15 17.31 15.05
C CYS A 479 5.70 17.74 15.38
N ARG A 480 5.12 18.62 14.57
CA ARG A 480 3.70 19.01 14.64
C ARG A 480 3.11 19.14 13.26
N VAL A 481 1.96 18.51 13.04
CA VAL A 481 1.24 18.54 11.75
C VAL A 481 -0.14 19.15 11.99
N PHE A 482 -0.40 20.29 11.37
CA PHE A 482 -1.66 21.00 11.45
C PHE A 482 -2.48 20.68 10.20
N LEU A 483 -3.65 20.07 10.42
CA LEU A 483 -4.55 19.57 9.38
C LEU A 483 -5.99 20.00 9.69
N GLU A 484 -6.81 20.19 8.67
CA GLU A 484 -8.26 20.20 8.84
C GLU A 484 -8.75 18.84 9.38
N GLN A 485 -9.88 18.83 10.10
CA GLN A 485 -10.50 17.63 10.66
C GLN A 485 -10.73 16.53 9.60
N ASP A 486 -11.32 16.87 8.44
CA ASP A 486 -11.58 15.90 7.38
C ASP A 486 -10.29 15.29 6.79
N VAL A 487 -9.23 16.11 6.66
CA VAL A 487 -7.92 15.64 6.19
C VAL A 487 -7.27 14.73 7.20
N LYS A 488 -7.38 15.06 8.49
CA LYS A 488 -6.89 14.23 9.59
C LYS A 488 -7.60 12.87 9.60
N ASP A 489 -8.91 12.85 9.45
CA ASP A 489 -9.69 11.61 9.44
C ASP A 489 -9.38 10.76 8.20
N ALA A 490 -9.17 11.40 7.05
CA ALA A 490 -8.72 10.74 5.83
C ALA A 490 -7.32 10.12 5.99
N PHE A 491 -6.38 10.81 6.64
CA PHE A 491 -5.06 10.24 6.94
C PHE A 491 -5.13 9.07 7.91
N THR A 492 -5.89 9.19 9.00
CA THR A 492 -6.06 8.10 9.98
C THR A 492 -6.60 6.85 9.29
N THR A 493 -7.68 7.00 8.52
CA THR A 493 -8.28 5.91 7.75
C THR A 493 -7.28 5.31 6.76
N TYR A 494 -6.53 6.16 6.06
CA TYR A 494 -5.50 5.73 5.13
C TYR A 494 -4.42 4.87 5.82
N VAL A 495 -3.94 5.31 6.97
CA VAL A 495 -2.88 4.62 7.73
C VAL A 495 -3.37 3.28 8.24
N GLU A 496 -4.58 3.20 8.78
CA GLU A 496 -5.18 1.93 9.20
C GLU A 496 -5.28 0.94 8.03
N HIS A 497 -5.69 1.45 6.87
CA HIS A 497 -5.80 0.63 5.66
C HIS A 497 -4.43 0.18 5.12
N GLU A 498 -3.43 1.06 5.13
CA GLU A 498 -2.05 0.72 4.76
C GLU A 498 -1.49 -0.39 5.66
N GLU A 499 -1.68 -0.27 6.98
CA GLU A 499 -1.25 -1.29 7.95
C GLU A 499 -1.98 -2.63 7.73
N TYR A 500 -3.29 -2.60 7.48
CA TYR A 500 -4.07 -3.80 7.19
C TYR A 500 -3.56 -4.53 5.94
N ILE A 501 -3.39 -3.83 4.81
CA ILE A 501 -2.86 -4.43 3.58
C ILE A 501 -1.49 -5.05 3.83
N ARG A 502 -0.60 -4.33 4.52
CA ARG A 502 0.75 -4.80 4.80
C ARG A 502 0.73 -6.06 5.66
N GLN A 503 -0.16 -6.14 6.64
CA GLN A 503 -0.34 -7.35 7.45
C GLN A 503 -0.86 -8.52 6.61
N GLN A 504 -1.85 -8.29 5.74
CA GLN A 504 -2.37 -9.33 4.84
C GLN A 504 -1.27 -9.87 3.90
N LEU A 505 -0.50 -8.98 3.27
CA LEU A 505 0.60 -9.39 2.40
C LEU A 505 1.70 -10.17 3.15
N LYS A 506 1.99 -9.79 4.41
CA LYS A 506 2.91 -10.55 5.27
C LYS A 506 2.36 -11.95 5.59
N THR A 507 1.07 -12.07 5.90
CA THR A 507 0.42 -13.36 6.17
C THR A 507 0.37 -14.27 4.93
N TYR A 508 0.22 -13.68 3.75
CA TYR A 508 0.22 -14.39 2.47
C TYR A 508 1.61 -14.62 1.88
N ARG A 509 2.68 -14.23 2.58
CA ARG A 509 4.05 -14.39 2.10
C ARG A 509 4.35 -15.86 1.81
N GLY A 510 4.87 -16.13 0.61
CA GLY A 510 5.20 -17.48 0.15
C GLY A 510 4.04 -18.25 -0.47
N LYS A 511 2.83 -17.67 -0.53
CA LYS A 511 1.70 -18.21 -1.30
C LYS A 511 1.49 -17.42 -2.59
N PRO A 512 0.92 -18.01 -3.65
CA PRO A 512 0.56 -17.28 -4.86
C PRO A 512 -0.45 -16.17 -4.54
N LEU A 513 -0.23 -14.96 -5.07
CA LEU A 513 -1.17 -13.85 -4.88
C LEU A 513 -2.51 -14.06 -5.59
N SER A 514 -2.59 -15.00 -6.54
CA SER A 514 -3.84 -15.43 -7.17
C SER A 514 -4.81 -16.07 -6.17
N GLU A 515 -4.30 -16.68 -5.09
CA GLU A 515 -5.12 -17.26 -4.02
C GLU A 515 -5.58 -16.22 -2.98
N TRP A 516 -5.04 -15.00 -3.06
CA TRP A 516 -5.42 -13.93 -2.15
C TRP A 516 -6.74 -13.28 -2.60
N LYS A 517 -7.77 -13.34 -1.75
CA LYS A 517 -9.04 -12.66 -1.99
C LYS A 517 -8.83 -11.15 -1.84
N ARG A 518 -8.70 -10.46 -2.98
CA ARG A 518 -8.47 -9.01 -3.10
C ARG A 518 -9.69 -8.20 -2.70
N ALA A 519 -9.90 -8.07 -1.39
CA ALA A 519 -10.96 -7.22 -0.84
C ALA A 519 -10.38 -6.36 0.29
N PHE A 520 -10.92 -5.15 0.43
CA PHE A 520 -10.35 -4.07 1.23
C PHE A 520 -11.44 -3.33 2.01
N PHE A 521 -11.11 -2.84 3.21
CA PHE A 521 -11.96 -1.91 3.94
C PHE A 521 -11.81 -0.50 3.39
N LEU A 522 -12.93 0.23 3.26
CA LEU A 522 -12.91 1.66 3.00
C LEU A 522 -13.88 2.32 3.97
N ASP A 523 -13.35 2.82 5.08
CA ASP A 523 -14.11 3.75 5.91
C ASP A 523 -14.14 5.14 5.21
N ASN A 524 -15.26 5.84 5.37
CA ASN A 524 -15.73 6.89 4.46
C ASN A 524 -15.19 8.29 4.83
N PRO A 525 -13.94 8.62 4.43
CA PRO A 525 -13.69 9.85 3.64
C PRO A 525 -12.98 9.59 2.30
N LEU A 526 -12.46 8.39 2.06
CA LEU A 526 -11.72 8.04 0.84
C LEU A 526 -12.69 7.48 -0.22
N SER A 527 -13.06 8.32 -1.18
CA SER A 527 -14.03 7.94 -2.21
C SER A 527 -13.51 6.90 -3.22
N SER A 528 -12.20 6.61 -3.28
CA SER A 528 -11.64 5.56 -4.14
C SER A 528 -10.26 5.06 -3.67
N PRO A 529 -9.99 3.72 -3.68
CA PRO A 529 -8.70 3.15 -3.24
C PRO A 529 -7.55 3.43 -4.22
N THR A 530 -7.88 3.68 -5.49
CA THR A 530 -6.96 4.09 -6.55
C THR A 530 -7.72 4.89 -7.61
N ARG A 531 -7.05 5.36 -8.65
CA ARG A 531 -7.69 6.02 -9.80
C ARG A 531 -8.59 5.02 -10.52
N GLY A 532 -9.90 5.32 -10.60
CA GLY A 532 -10.90 4.38 -11.13
C GLY A 532 -10.71 3.98 -12.60
N ASN A 533 -10.01 4.78 -13.40
CA ASN A 533 -9.74 4.50 -14.82
C ASN A 533 -8.71 3.40 -15.08
N VAL A 534 -8.02 2.94 -14.03
CA VAL A 534 -7.01 1.88 -14.11
C VAL A 534 -7.61 0.49 -13.81
N LEU A 535 -8.86 0.46 -13.36
CA LEU A 535 -9.55 -0.76 -12.95
C LEU A 535 -10.48 -1.20 -14.08
N ASP A 536 -10.25 -2.38 -14.61
CA ASP A 536 -11.08 -3.04 -15.65
C ASP A 536 -12.35 -3.65 -15.05
N LEU A 537 -12.21 -4.22 -13.85
CA LEU A 537 -13.29 -4.92 -13.16
C LEU A 537 -14.01 -3.95 -12.21
N PRO A 538 -15.36 -3.92 -12.22
CA PRO A 538 -16.13 -3.05 -11.35
C PRO A 538 -15.85 -3.38 -9.89
N LEU A 539 -15.53 -2.35 -9.12
CA LEU A 539 -15.43 -2.44 -7.67
C LEU A 539 -16.83 -2.56 -7.09
N LEU A 540 -17.16 -3.73 -6.52
CA LEU A 540 -18.40 -3.88 -5.77
C LEU A 540 -18.20 -3.22 -4.41
N ARG A 541 -18.91 -2.12 -4.18
CA ARG A 541 -19.05 -1.50 -2.86
C ARG A 541 -20.18 -2.19 -2.13
N GLY A 542 -19.93 -2.59 -0.90
CA GLY A 542 -20.97 -3.13 -0.03
C GLY A 542 -20.68 -2.84 1.42
N GLY A 543 -21.64 -3.19 2.26
CA GLY A 543 -21.58 -3.09 3.70
C GLY A 543 -22.85 -3.73 4.22
N PHE A 544 -22.74 -4.65 5.18
CA PHE A 544 -23.89 -5.29 5.79
C PHE A 544 -24.12 -4.66 7.17
N GLY A 545 -25.00 -3.68 7.27
CA GLY A 545 -25.39 -3.07 8.53
C GLY A 545 -26.89 -3.21 8.70
N SER A 546 -27.34 -4.01 9.67
CA SER A 546 -28.76 -4.38 9.80
C SER A 546 -29.32 -4.98 8.50
N ASP A 547 -28.54 -5.84 7.84
CA ASP A 547 -28.91 -6.46 6.57
C ASP A 547 -28.52 -7.95 6.49
N TRP A 548 -29.16 -8.68 5.59
CA TRP A 548 -28.89 -10.09 5.29
C TRP A 548 -27.96 -10.23 4.08
N TYR A 549 -26.89 -11.00 4.23
CA TYR A 549 -26.28 -11.69 3.10
C TYR A 549 -27.17 -12.88 2.70
N VAL A 550 -27.61 -12.86 1.45
CA VAL A 550 -28.35 -13.96 0.80
C VAL A 550 -27.74 -14.18 -0.59
N PRO A 551 -27.33 -15.42 -0.94
CA PRO A 551 -26.84 -15.72 -2.27
C PRO A 551 -28.00 -15.69 -3.28
N ASN A 552 -27.80 -14.98 -4.38
CA ASN A 552 -28.80 -14.84 -5.43
C ASN A 552 -28.73 -15.99 -6.45
N TYR A 553 -27.53 -16.53 -6.67
CA TYR A 553 -27.21 -17.52 -7.72
C TYR A 553 -26.45 -18.73 -7.14
N PRO A 554 -26.96 -19.41 -6.10
CA PRO A 554 -26.28 -20.59 -5.56
C PRO A 554 -26.26 -21.80 -6.52
N HIS A 555 -27.06 -21.75 -7.60
CA HIS A 555 -27.16 -22.79 -8.62
C HIS A 555 -26.02 -22.78 -9.66
N ASP A 556 -25.34 -21.64 -9.82
CA ASP A 556 -24.21 -21.47 -10.74
C ASP A 556 -22.92 -22.14 -10.23
N SER A 557 -23.01 -22.86 -9.10
CA SER A 557 -21.92 -23.67 -8.58
C SER A 557 -21.87 -25.03 -9.25
N ASP A 558 -20.66 -25.45 -9.60
CA ASP A 558 -20.42 -26.80 -10.11
C ASP A 558 -20.76 -27.83 -9.03
N GLU A 559 -21.08 -29.04 -9.46
CA GLU A 559 -21.55 -30.12 -8.58
C GLU A 559 -20.53 -30.46 -7.49
N ASP A 560 -19.23 -30.40 -7.80
CA ASP A 560 -18.15 -30.57 -6.82
C ASP A 560 -18.19 -29.50 -5.71
N VAL A 561 -18.45 -28.23 -6.06
CA VAL A 561 -18.55 -27.15 -5.08
C VAL A 561 -19.79 -27.31 -4.20
N ILE A 562 -20.93 -27.70 -4.80
CA ILE A 562 -22.17 -27.96 -4.07
C ILE A 562 -21.96 -29.10 -3.07
N ASN A 563 -21.34 -30.20 -3.50
CA ASN A 563 -21.03 -31.35 -2.64
C ASN A 563 -20.06 -30.97 -1.52
N LYS A 564 -19.01 -30.20 -1.82
CA LYS A 564 -18.05 -29.69 -0.82
C LYS A 564 -18.74 -28.80 0.22
N ASN A 565 -19.60 -27.88 -0.21
CA ASN A 565 -20.36 -27.03 0.70
C ASN A 565 -21.29 -27.85 1.59
N GLN A 566 -21.90 -28.91 1.06
CA GLN A 566 -22.74 -29.80 1.84
C GLN A 566 -21.93 -30.49 2.94
N VAL A 567 -20.74 -31.04 2.60
CA VAL A 567 -19.83 -31.66 3.57
C VAL A 567 -19.40 -30.65 4.64
N VAL A 568 -19.06 -29.42 4.25
CA VAL A 568 -18.68 -28.35 5.19
C VAL A 568 -19.82 -28.07 6.18
N VAL A 569 -21.04 -27.87 5.68
CA VAL A 569 -22.23 -27.60 6.50
C VAL A 569 -22.57 -28.77 7.41
N ASP A 570 -22.56 -30.00 6.90
CA ASP A 570 -22.92 -31.19 7.66
C ASP A 570 -21.87 -31.49 8.75
N THR A 571 -20.58 -31.34 8.42
CA THR A 571 -19.48 -31.50 9.39
C THR A 571 -19.61 -30.46 10.49
N PHE A 572 -19.74 -29.19 10.13
CA PHE A 572 -19.89 -28.10 11.10
C PHE A 572 -21.12 -28.29 11.99
N TRP A 573 -22.27 -28.63 11.41
CA TRP A 573 -23.50 -28.83 12.17
C TRP A 573 -23.38 -30.00 13.16
N SER A 574 -22.71 -31.10 12.76
CA SER A 574 -22.51 -32.26 13.64
C SER A 574 -21.65 -31.98 14.88
N GLN A 575 -20.84 -30.92 14.85
CA GLN A 575 -19.98 -30.51 15.97
C GLN A 575 -20.72 -29.65 17.01
N LEU A 576 -21.94 -29.17 16.71
CA LEU A 576 -22.74 -28.37 17.63
C LEU A 576 -23.39 -29.27 18.68
N THR A 577 -23.07 -29.04 19.97
CA THR A 577 -23.48 -29.91 21.08
C THR A 577 -24.75 -29.45 21.81
N ALA A 578 -25.14 -28.18 21.71
CA ALA A 578 -26.28 -27.58 22.41
C ALA A 578 -27.41 -27.20 21.45
N LEU A 579 -28.09 -28.21 20.88
CA LEU A 579 -29.18 -28.01 19.93
C LEU A 579 -30.53 -27.87 20.65
N ASN A 580 -31.19 -26.72 20.45
CA ASN A 580 -32.55 -26.46 20.91
C ASN A 580 -33.53 -26.51 19.73
N GLU A 581 -34.82 -26.76 20.02
CA GLU A 581 -35.89 -26.77 19.02
C GLU A 581 -36.87 -25.61 19.25
N LYS A 582 -37.11 -24.80 18.22
CA LYS A 582 -38.13 -23.75 18.24
C LYS A 582 -39.24 -24.09 17.24
N ASN A 583 -40.46 -24.16 17.76
CA ASN A 583 -41.66 -24.49 16.97
C ASN A 583 -42.45 -23.21 16.67
N PHE A 584 -42.59 -22.86 15.39
CA PHE A 584 -43.42 -21.75 14.94
C PHE A 584 -44.72 -22.27 14.29
N GLY A 585 -45.78 -22.37 15.10
CA GLY A 585 -47.11 -22.86 14.68
C GLY A 585 -47.30 -24.38 14.79
N LYS A 586 -48.44 -24.89 14.28
CA LYS A 586 -48.87 -26.31 14.38
C LYS A 586 -48.54 -27.20 13.17
N ILE A 587 -47.88 -26.67 12.13
CA ILE A 587 -47.56 -27.39 10.88
C ILE A 587 -46.14 -27.97 10.98
N SER A 588 -45.90 -29.16 10.42
CA SER A 588 -44.62 -29.88 10.46
C SER A 588 -43.44 -29.16 9.80
N VAL A 589 -43.70 -28.18 8.94
CA VAL A 589 -42.73 -27.51 8.03
C VAL A 589 -42.06 -26.24 8.63
N ASN A 590 -42.31 -25.95 9.91
CA ASN A 590 -41.85 -24.73 10.60
C ASN A 590 -41.11 -25.01 11.91
N LYS A 591 -40.47 -26.18 11.99
CA LYS A 591 -39.65 -26.54 13.15
C LYS A 591 -38.20 -26.20 12.86
N HIS A 592 -37.56 -25.39 13.67
CA HIS A 592 -36.16 -25.00 13.46
C HIS A 592 -35.31 -25.58 14.59
N LEU A 593 -34.17 -26.16 14.23
CA LEU A 593 -33.13 -26.45 15.22
C LEU A 593 -32.23 -25.22 15.29
N PHE A 594 -31.81 -24.86 16.48
CA PHE A 594 -30.94 -23.72 16.66
C PHE A 594 -29.92 -23.95 17.77
N ALA A 595 -28.75 -23.37 17.58
CA ALA A 595 -27.67 -23.31 18.55
C ALA A 595 -27.40 -21.83 18.83
N THR A 596 -27.46 -21.43 20.09
CA THR A 596 -27.22 -20.04 20.52
C THR A 596 -25.86 -19.92 21.16
N ASP A 597 -25.34 -18.69 21.17
CA ASP A 597 -24.13 -18.35 21.91
C ASP A 597 -22.91 -19.19 21.47
N ILE A 598 -22.84 -19.48 20.18
CA ILE A 598 -21.71 -20.19 19.56
C ILE A 598 -20.61 -19.19 19.24
N SER A 599 -19.36 -19.56 19.51
CA SER A 599 -18.17 -18.78 19.15
C SER A 599 -18.23 -18.36 17.68
N LEU A 600 -18.30 -17.05 17.44
CA LEU A 600 -18.32 -16.49 16.09
C LEU A 600 -16.99 -16.77 15.39
N ARG A 601 -15.87 -16.78 16.12
CA ARG A 601 -14.55 -17.13 15.57
C ARG A 601 -14.52 -18.55 15.03
N ASP A 602 -14.95 -19.53 15.82
CA ASP A 602 -14.99 -20.93 15.39
C ASP A 602 -15.96 -21.13 14.22
N THR A 603 -17.12 -20.47 14.28
CA THR A 603 -18.10 -20.48 13.19
C THR A 603 -17.53 -19.87 11.91
N PHE A 604 -16.78 -18.77 12.03
CA PHE A 604 -16.13 -18.12 10.91
C PHE A 604 -15.08 -19.02 10.25
N GLU A 605 -14.21 -19.67 11.03
CA GLU A 605 -13.16 -20.56 10.54
C GLU A 605 -13.67 -21.89 10.00
N GLN A 606 -14.69 -22.46 10.63
CA GLN A 606 -15.15 -23.82 10.33
C GLN A 606 -16.30 -23.86 9.32
N LEU A 607 -17.13 -22.81 9.25
CA LEU A 607 -18.25 -22.71 8.32
C LEU A 607 -18.01 -21.64 7.26
N ILE A 608 -17.88 -20.36 7.64
CA ILE A 608 -17.93 -19.23 6.70
C ILE A 608 -16.75 -19.24 5.72
N ILE A 609 -15.51 -19.39 6.22
CA ILE A 609 -14.30 -19.45 5.37
C ILE A 609 -14.31 -20.64 4.42
N LYS A 610 -14.85 -21.78 4.87
CA LYS A 610 -14.84 -23.03 4.10
C LYS A 610 -15.98 -23.11 3.08
N PHE A 611 -17.04 -22.32 3.26
CA PHE A 611 -18.16 -22.24 2.33
C PHE A 611 -17.76 -21.48 1.05
N ARG A 612 -18.13 -22.01 -0.11
CA ARG A 612 -17.74 -21.46 -1.42
C ARG A 612 -18.96 -21.01 -2.21
N THR A 613 -18.86 -19.88 -2.90
CA THR A 613 -19.84 -19.42 -3.88
C THR A 613 -19.11 -19.14 -5.19
N THR A 614 -19.64 -19.66 -6.30
CA THR A 614 -18.97 -19.58 -7.61
C THR A 614 -19.43 -18.39 -8.44
N HIS A 615 -20.70 -17.98 -8.31
CA HIS A 615 -21.21 -16.88 -9.12
C HIS A 615 -20.48 -15.57 -8.76
N PRO A 616 -19.93 -14.84 -9.76
CA PRO A 616 -19.30 -13.53 -9.62
C PRO A 616 -19.88 -12.62 -8.53
N SER A 617 -21.19 -12.36 -8.61
CA SER A 617 -21.86 -11.41 -7.71
C SER A 617 -21.96 -11.92 -6.27
N ASP A 618 -22.17 -13.22 -6.08
CA ASP A 618 -22.31 -13.81 -4.74
C ASP A 618 -20.95 -13.96 -4.09
N SER A 619 -19.93 -14.38 -4.84
CA SER A 619 -18.54 -14.49 -4.38
C SER A 619 -17.98 -13.15 -3.89
N GLN A 620 -18.22 -12.06 -4.62
CA GLN A 620 -17.82 -10.71 -4.18
C GLN A 620 -18.49 -10.28 -2.88
N ARG A 621 -19.83 -10.42 -2.81
CA ARG A 621 -20.61 -10.04 -1.62
C ARG A 621 -20.22 -10.88 -0.42
N PHE A 622 -19.99 -12.18 -0.61
CA PHE A 622 -19.55 -13.09 0.45
C PHE A 622 -18.13 -12.76 0.94
N THR A 623 -17.23 -12.40 0.02
CA THR A 623 -15.88 -11.95 0.38
C THR A 623 -15.91 -10.65 1.19
N GLY A 624 -16.73 -9.69 0.78
CA GLY A 624 -16.97 -8.47 1.55
C GLY A 624 -17.52 -8.72 2.96
N LEU A 625 -18.52 -9.61 3.06
CA LEU A 625 -19.03 -10.08 4.35
C LEU A 625 -17.92 -10.69 5.21
N MET A 626 -17.10 -11.59 4.64
CA MET A 626 -16.03 -12.26 5.39
C MET A 626 -15.05 -11.26 5.99
N LEU A 627 -14.64 -10.26 5.22
CA LEU A 627 -13.80 -9.18 5.73
C LEU A 627 -14.47 -8.45 6.89
N GLN A 628 -15.71 -8.03 6.70
CA GLN A 628 -16.45 -7.29 7.72
C GLN A 628 -16.52 -8.05 9.05
N VAL A 629 -16.81 -9.37 9.00
CA VAL A 629 -16.81 -10.23 10.18
C VAL A 629 -15.42 -10.38 10.77
N GLN A 630 -14.38 -10.58 9.94
CA GLN A 630 -13.00 -10.74 10.40
C GLN A 630 -12.48 -9.48 11.12
N ARG A 631 -12.67 -8.28 10.56
CA ARG A 631 -12.26 -7.01 11.20
C ARG A 631 -12.97 -6.79 12.53
N TYR A 632 -14.22 -7.21 12.63
CA TYR A 632 -14.94 -7.13 13.89
C TYR A 632 -14.38 -8.10 14.94
N LEU A 633 -14.08 -9.34 14.54
CA LEU A 633 -13.47 -10.37 15.39
C LEU A 633 -12.05 -10.04 15.87
N GLU A 634 -11.29 -9.25 15.10
CA GLU A 634 -9.97 -8.76 15.52
C GLU A 634 -10.06 -7.86 16.76
N LYS A 635 -11.13 -7.05 16.87
CA LYS A 635 -11.40 -6.18 18.03
C LYS A 635 -12.20 -6.89 19.13
N ASN A 636 -13.01 -7.88 18.76
CA ASN A 636 -13.94 -8.59 19.64
C ASN A 636 -13.75 -10.11 19.48
N PRO A 637 -12.66 -10.68 20.03
CA PRO A 637 -12.28 -12.08 19.77
C PRO A 637 -13.29 -13.11 20.30
N ASP A 638 -14.01 -12.74 21.36
CA ASP A 638 -14.95 -13.60 22.11
C ASP A 638 -16.42 -13.38 21.69
N GLU A 639 -16.68 -12.72 20.56
CA GLU A 639 -18.04 -12.46 20.08
C GLU A 639 -18.78 -13.77 19.76
N LEU A 640 -20.09 -13.76 19.99
CA LEU A 640 -20.96 -14.93 19.84
C LEU A 640 -21.96 -14.75 18.70
N CYS A 641 -22.45 -15.86 18.16
CA CYS A 641 -23.44 -15.90 17.11
C CYS A 641 -24.47 -17.01 17.34
N ASP A 642 -25.60 -16.87 16.64
CA ASP A 642 -26.67 -17.85 16.66
C ASP A 642 -26.79 -18.53 15.29
N ILE A 643 -27.06 -19.82 15.30
CA ILE A 643 -27.11 -20.65 14.09
C ILE A 643 -28.43 -21.41 14.07
N TYR A 644 -29.15 -21.32 12.95
CA TYR A 644 -30.44 -21.95 12.75
C TYR A 644 -30.37 -22.94 11.58
N LEU A 645 -30.73 -24.20 11.81
CA LEU A 645 -31.04 -25.16 10.75
C LEU A 645 -32.54 -25.12 10.47
N MET A 646 -32.87 -24.60 9.30
CA MET A 646 -34.24 -24.34 8.90
C MET A 646 -34.96 -25.64 8.57
N ASP A 647 -36.24 -25.70 8.94
CA ASP A 647 -37.11 -26.90 8.83
C ASP A 647 -36.45 -28.23 9.29
N LYS A 648 -35.66 -28.21 10.37
CA LYS A 648 -34.87 -29.35 10.88
C LYS A 648 -33.96 -30.01 9.85
N GLY A 649 -33.58 -29.29 8.80
CA GLY A 649 -32.76 -29.81 7.70
C GLY A 649 -33.55 -30.60 6.65
N ASN A 650 -34.88 -30.59 6.70
CA ASN A 650 -35.70 -31.16 5.64
C ASN A 650 -35.44 -30.44 4.30
N LEU A 651 -35.47 -31.21 3.21
CA LEU A 651 -35.26 -30.69 1.87
C LEU A 651 -36.45 -29.85 1.41
N ARG A 652 -36.27 -28.53 1.38
CA ARG A 652 -37.28 -27.59 0.88
C ARG A 652 -37.23 -27.53 -0.65
N LEU A 653 -38.36 -27.70 -1.30
CA LEU A 653 -38.46 -27.49 -2.75
C LEU A 653 -38.40 -25.98 -3.06
N ARG A 654 -37.57 -25.60 -4.03
CA ARG A 654 -37.48 -24.25 -4.58
C ARG A 654 -37.39 -24.31 -6.09
N THR A 655 -37.95 -23.30 -6.75
CA THR A 655 -37.94 -23.17 -8.20
C THR A 655 -37.46 -21.78 -8.58
N ILE A 656 -36.48 -21.71 -9.48
CA ILE A 656 -36.03 -20.47 -10.10
C ILE A 656 -36.77 -20.33 -11.42
N THR A 657 -37.66 -19.34 -11.47
CA THR A 657 -38.50 -19.10 -12.64
C THR A 657 -37.74 -18.34 -13.72
N LYS A 658 -38.08 -18.60 -14.99
CA LYS A 658 -37.43 -17.99 -16.16
C LYS A 658 -37.32 -16.46 -16.13
N ASN A 659 -38.25 -15.78 -15.45
CA ASN A 659 -38.32 -14.32 -15.43
C ASN A 659 -37.51 -13.65 -14.30
N LYS A 660 -37.10 -14.39 -13.26
CA LYS A 660 -36.42 -13.81 -12.08
C LYS A 660 -34.91 -14.02 -12.08
N GLY A 661 -34.43 -15.16 -12.59
CA GLY A 661 -33.01 -15.51 -12.62
C GLY A 661 -32.32 -15.63 -11.25
N THR A 662 -33.00 -15.36 -10.13
CA THR A 662 -32.45 -15.37 -8.78
C THR A 662 -33.26 -16.26 -7.84
N LEU A 663 -32.59 -16.81 -6.82
CA LEU A 663 -33.21 -17.61 -5.79
C LEU A 663 -33.96 -16.74 -4.79
N ASN A 664 -35.26 -16.98 -4.64
CA ASN A 664 -36.00 -16.52 -3.46
C ASN A 664 -35.86 -17.54 -2.32
N LEU A 665 -34.82 -17.38 -1.50
CA LEU A 665 -34.50 -18.33 -0.42
C LEU A 665 -35.59 -18.35 0.67
N PHE A 666 -35.93 -17.17 1.17
CA PHE A 666 -36.74 -16.99 2.36
C PHE A 666 -38.22 -17.28 2.15
N GLN A 667 -38.80 -18.06 3.07
CA GLN A 667 -40.23 -18.23 3.21
C GLN A 667 -40.84 -16.97 3.84
N GLY A 668 -41.84 -16.40 3.16
CA GLY A 668 -42.59 -15.25 3.66
C GLY A 668 -43.45 -15.58 4.88
N ARG A 669 -43.95 -14.53 5.53
CA ARG A 669 -44.92 -14.66 6.64
C ARG A 669 -46.15 -15.46 6.21
N ASN A 670 -46.76 -16.17 7.16
CA ASN A 670 -48.05 -16.80 6.88
C ASN A 670 -49.11 -15.71 6.71
N SER A 671 -49.71 -15.64 5.52
CA SER A 671 -50.69 -14.60 5.15
C SER A 671 -52.01 -14.70 5.92
N LYS A 672 -52.33 -15.86 6.50
CA LYS A 672 -53.57 -16.10 7.24
C LYS A 672 -53.43 -15.94 8.76
N ASP A 673 -52.21 -16.00 9.29
CA ASP A 673 -51.93 -15.92 10.73
C ASP A 673 -50.45 -15.52 10.96
N PRO A 674 -50.15 -14.20 11.01
CA PRO A 674 -48.79 -13.71 11.15
C PRO A 674 -48.10 -14.15 12.44
N ASP A 675 -48.87 -14.38 13.52
CA ASP A 675 -48.36 -14.78 14.83
C ASP A 675 -47.87 -16.23 14.84
N LYS A 676 -48.33 -17.07 13.90
CA LYS A 676 -47.84 -18.45 13.73
C LYS A 676 -46.48 -18.55 13.06
N TYR A 677 -46.16 -17.67 12.11
CA TYR A 677 -44.89 -17.72 11.41
C TYR A 677 -44.47 -16.33 10.90
N PRO A 678 -43.44 -15.72 11.50
CA PRO A 678 -43.03 -14.35 11.18
C PRO A 678 -42.31 -14.23 9.82
N GLY A 679 -41.92 -15.36 9.21
CA GLY A 679 -41.11 -15.43 7.99
C GLY A 679 -39.62 -15.60 8.29
N ASP A 680 -38.89 -16.27 7.41
CA ASP A 680 -37.46 -16.61 7.62
C ASP A 680 -36.63 -15.34 7.91
N GLN A 681 -36.87 -14.23 7.19
CA GLN A 681 -36.13 -12.97 7.37
C GLN A 681 -36.19 -12.37 8.78
N LYS A 682 -37.25 -12.67 9.54
CA LYS A 682 -37.47 -12.17 10.90
C LYS A 682 -36.88 -13.08 11.97
N ILE A 683 -36.38 -14.26 11.60
CA ILE A 683 -35.74 -15.21 12.51
C ILE A 683 -34.26 -14.85 12.61
N ARG A 684 -33.97 -13.89 13.50
CA ARG A 684 -32.63 -13.36 13.77
C ARG A 684 -32.56 -12.72 15.14
N VAL A 685 -31.34 -12.49 15.60
CA VAL A 685 -31.03 -11.66 16.77
C VAL A 685 -30.48 -10.32 16.27
N GLU A 686 -31.01 -9.20 16.77
CA GLU A 686 -30.66 -7.87 16.25
C GLU A 686 -29.24 -7.42 16.63
N ASP A 687 -28.68 -7.93 17.74
CA ASP A 687 -27.37 -7.52 18.27
C ASP A 687 -26.23 -8.53 18.01
N LYS A 688 -26.51 -9.68 17.41
CA LYS A 688 -25.54 -10.76 17.12
C LYS A 688 -25.67 -11.23 15.67
N ILE A 689 -24.59 -11.80 15.14
CA ILE A 689 -24.69 -12.48 13.84
C ILE A 689 -25.67 -13.66 13.97
N THR A 690 -26.57 -13.77 13.01
CA THR A 690 -27.43 -14.94 12.87
C THR A 690 -27.17 -15.63 11.55
N ILE A 691 -26.88 -16.93 11.58
CA ILE A 691 -26.70 -17.75 10.38
C ILE A 691 -27.90 -18.68 10.22
N GLN A 692 -28.52 -18.68 9.05
CA GLN A 692 -29.54 -19.67 8.68
C GLN A 692 -28.98 -20.63 7.65
N ILE A 693 -29.08 -21.93 7.93
CA ILE A 693 -28.73 -23.03 7.04
C ILE A 693 -30.02 -23.59 6.43
N HIS A 694 -30.10 -23.57 5.11
CA HIS A 694 -31.21 -24.08 4.32
C HIS A 694 -30.77 -25.28 3.49
N LYS A 695 -31.54 -26.37 3.52
CA LYS A 695 -31.36 -27.56 2.69
C LYS A 695 -32.42 -27.57 1.59
N LEU A 696 -32.00 -27.56 0.32
CA LEU A 696 -32.88 -27.32 -0.82
C LEU A 696 -32.82 -28.44 -1.85
N ASN A 697 -33.98 -28.75 -2.45
CA ASN A 697 -34.08 -29.34 -3.77
C ASN A 697 -34.49 -28.22 -4.74
N LEU A 698 -33.60 -27.86 -5.66
CA LEU A 698 -33.72 -26.68 -6.49
C LEU A 698 -33.95 -27.07 -7.95
N TYR A 699 -35.05 -26.60 -8.53
CA TYR A 699 -35.34 -26.73 -9.95
C TYR A 699 -35.10 -25.41 -10.69
N VAL A 700 -34.27 -25.43 -11.73
CA VAL A 700 -33.94 -24.27 -12.56
C VAL A 700 -34.70 -24.36 -13.89
N GLU A 701 -35.82 -23.65 -14.01
CA GLU A 701 -36.73 -23.75 -15.17
C GLU A 701 -36.09 -23.35 -16.50
N ALA A 702 -35.13 -22.43 -16.47
CA ALA A 702 -34.43 -21.96 -17.67
C ALA A 702 -33.53 -23.05 -18.27
N GLU A 703 -32.97 -23.92 -17.43
CA GLU A 703 -32.02 -24.97 -17.81
C GLU A 703 -32.66 -26.35 -17.86
N GLY A 704 -33.86 -26.53 -17.28
CA GLY A 704 -34.46 -27.84 -17.08
C GLY A 704 -33.63 -28.73 -16.14
N ARG A 705 -32.89 -28.10 -15.21
CA ARG A 705 -31.92 -28.76 -14.34
C ARG A 705 -32.47 -28.90 -12.92
N ASP A 706 -32.41 -30.12 -12.38
CA ASP A 706 -32.66 -30.40 -10.97
C ASP A 706 -31.34 -30.51 -10.20
N ILE A 707 -31.26 -29.79 -9.09
CA ILE A 707 -30.12 -29.84 -8.17
C ILE A 707 -30.64 -30.31 -6.81
N ALA A 708 -30.25 -31.52 -6.42
CA ALA A 708 -30.69 -32.13 -5.18
C ALA A 708 -29.78 -31.76 -4.00
N ASN A 709 -30.37 -31.67 -2.80
CA ASN A 709 -29.65 -31.57 -1.52
C ASN A 709 -28.61 -30.42 -1.43
N MET A 710 -28.90 -29.29 -2.05
CA MET A 710 -28.05 -28.11 -1.99
C MET A 710 -28.13 -27.47 -0.59
N SER A 711 -26.96 -27.16 -0.01
CA SER A 711 -26.88 -26.39 1.23
C SER A 711 -26.65 -24.92 0.92
N VAL A 712 -27.49 -24.04 1.46
CA VAL A 712 -27.41 -22.59 1.28
C VAL A 712 -27.38 -21.91 2.65
N ILE A 713 -26.44 -20.99 2.86
CA ILE A 713 -26.35 -20.19 4.07
C ILE A 713 -26.80 -18.75 3.83
N ALA A 714 -27.57 -18.19 4.76
CA ALA A 714 -27.88 -16.77 4.84
C ALA A 714 -27.37 -16.21 6.16
N ILE A 715 -26.79 -15.00 6.14
CA ILE A 715 -26.08 -14.43 7.29
C ILE A 715 -26.61 -13.02 7.57
N TRP A 716 -27.20 -12.83 8.74
CA TRP A 716 -27.61 -11.53 9.26
C TRP A 716 -26.42 -10.84 9.93
N VAL A 717 -26.20 -9.57 9.59
CA VAL A 717 -25.14 -8.76 10.19
C VAL A 717 -25.74 -7.61 11.00
N PRO A 718 -25.47 -7.52 12.31
CA PRO A 718 -26.02 -6.48 13.18
C PRO A 718 -25.37 -5.11 12.90
N GLN A 719 -26.06 -4.01 13.23
CA GLN A 719 -25.58 -2.64 12.99
C GLN A 719 -24.20 -2.37 13.62
N LYS A 720 -23.89 -2.98 14.77
CA LYS A 720 -22.61 -2.80 15.47
C LYS A 720 -21.39 -3.29 14.67
N MET A 721 -21.62 -4.11 13.65
CA MET A 721 -20.58 -4.64 12.76
C MET A 721 -20.53 -3.89 11.43
N ASP A 722 -21.34 -2.84 11.22
CA ASP A 722 -21.42 -2.09 9.96
C ASP A 722 -20.05 -1.52 9.56
N CYS A 723 -19.63 -1.84 8.34
CA CYS A 723 -18.38 -1.37 7.76
C CYS A 723 -18.50 -1.45 6.23
N GLN A 724 -18.03 -0.40 5.55
CA GLN A 724 -17.99 -0.38 4.10
C GLN A 724 -16.73 -1.06 3.59
N TRP A 725 -16.90 -1.87 2.56
CA TRP A 725 -15.84 -2.61 1.91
C TRP A 725 -15.94 -2.50 0.40
N ILE A 726 -14.80 -2.69 -0.26
CA ILE A 726 -14.70 -2.86 -1.69
C ILE A 726 -14.15 -4.26 -1.99
N SER A 727 -14.81 -4.94 -2.92
CA SER A 727 -14.41 -6.24 -3.43
C SER A 727 -14.42 -6.22 -4.95
N GLN A 728 -13.38 -6.78 -5.57
CA GLN A 728 -13.28 -6.87 -7.02
C GLN A 728 -13.32 -8.34 -7.44
N ASN A 729 -14.27 -8.72 -8.29
CA ASN A 729 -14.33 -10.06 -8.83
C ASN A 729 -13.28 -10.19 -9.91
N GLN A 730 -12.28 -11.02 -9.67
CA GLN A 730 -11.22 -11.29 -10.63
C GLN A 730 -11.66 -12.28 -11.73
N GLY A 731 -12.91 -12.77 -11.68
CA GLY A 731 -13.34 -13.94 -12.43
C GLY A 731 -12.76 -15.20 -11.79
N ASN A 732 -13.52 -16.30 -11.77
CA ASN A 732 -12.94 -17.58 -11.36
C ASN A 732 -11.90 -17.96 -12.42
N VAL A 733 -10.61 -17.91 -12.06
CA VAL A 733 -9.61 -18.69 -12.77
C VAL A 733 -9.89 -20.13 -12.37
N VAL A 734 -10.43 -20.91 -13.31
CA VAL A 734 -10.61 -22.36 -13.20
C VAL A 734 -9.26 -23.02 -12.98
#